data_AF-A0A352BC88-F1
#
_entry.id   AF-A0A352BC88-F1
#
_cell.length_a   1.000
_cell.length_b   1.000
_cell.length_c   1.000
_cell.angle_alpha   90.00
_cell.angle_beta   90.00
_cell.angle_gamma   90.00
#
_symmetry.space_group_name_H-M   'P 1'
#
loop_
_entity.id
_entity.type
_entity.pdbx_description
1 polymer ?
#
loop_
_entity_poly.entity_id
_entity_poly.type
_entity_poly.pdbx_seq_one_letter_code
_entity_poly.pdbx_strand_id
1 'polypeptide(L)'
;MSWKSRMRKQKNKNAVSGVLLYAKNPGLTSFSSLWSIKHALGTDKVGHTGTLDSFAEGLLVVLTGHLTHLVPHITGFTKTYQAVICFGSETDTLDPGGAVTKNSDVPAKEDLEAVLPKFTGALLQVPPVYSALHVDGKRASDAVRGGKSVELESRQVFIYSNKLVDFKSPTAEDPHAYALIEVVCSKGTYIRALARDIAYALGSVAHLSALRRTQVGPFHLEDAACYESLGEFSIERGIENDRRFAGIRKNLEKSNDKPKSPVKDSDTVAAAIQSHLLSFTPSLASLCGFKCDLLKKDYEKSYLNGRPLHGKMFSWIERPEDGRKSEFASDKEIAVFYEDSSFAGMIVKGDFRLSYGFVVPRAKKECRLFTWKQIADGAFPLDWKKQGTALSVGSFDGMHSGHLDLVDSLMKKKEFVPGIVTFRSSYRAFKGDYEGEVSTFRQKMNFCSQNGLSFVIVIDFSPEFSKIEGTDFIKILCDKCGMRFLSEGLDFTCGYKGAVDMESLSKIAGDCGFELCTVDDRIFDGSRVSSSRIRSSVQNADFWSAQKMLLRPFAYDCSGLEWKDSEDGGETDEKKLKWCSASVKSNQVLPCDGQYDVVLSLETQESFRTICSVERGSGTEIRLLMPSGENRRVEEIFFTSAGKP
;
A
#
# COMPACT_ATOMS: atom_id res chain seq x y z
N MET A 1 -33.25 21.33 4.29
CA MET A 1 -32.24 20.73 3.39
C MET A 1 -31.07 20.24 4.23
N SER A 2 -30.80 18.95 4.16
CA SER A 2 -30.14 18.14 5.18
C SER A 2 -28.61 18.30 5.24
N TRP A 3 -28.08 18.35 6.47
CA TRP A 3 -26.66 18.23 6.85
C TRP A 3 -25.92 17.01 6.26
N LYS A 4 -26.62 16.09 5.59
CA LYS A 4 -26.06 14.91 4.89
C LYS A 4 -25.21 15.23 3.64
N SER A 5 -25.21 16.48 3.15
CA SER A 5 -24.47 16.84 1.91
C SER A 5 -22.96 17.07 2.12
N ARG A 6 -22.52 17.37 3.35
CA ARG A 6 -21.13 17.78 3.62
C ARG A 6 -20.17 16.64 4.00
N MET A 7 -20.66 15.39 4.01
CA MET A 7 -19.88 14.16 4.20
C MET A 7 -19.40 13.50 2.89
N ARG A 8 -19.36 14.24 1.76
CA ARG A 8 -18.82 13.72 0.51
C ARG A 8 -17.29 13.86 0.48
N LYS A 9 -16.63 12.70 0.60
CA LYS A 9 -15.20 12.41 0.30
C LYS A 9 -14.16 13.02 1.24
N GLN A 10 -14.07 12.50 2.46
CA GLN A 10 -12.75 12.31 3.05
C GLN A 10 -12.15 11.07 2.37
N LYS A 11 -11.38 11.28 1.30
CA LYS A 11 -10.71 10.21 0.54
C LYS A 11 -9.94 9.33 1.52
N ASN A 12 -10.15 8.02 1.42
CA ASN A 12 -9.39 7.01 2.14
C ASN A 12 -7.88 7.27 1.87
N LYS A 13 -7.14 7.73 2.89
CA LYS A 13 -5.74 8.18 2.74
C LYS A 13 -4.76 7.01 2.59
N ASN A 14 -5.21 5.77 2.80
CA ASN A 14 -4.39 4.58 2.62
C ASN A 14 -4.82 3.84 1.34
N ALA A 15 -4.32 4.30 0.19
CA ALA A 15 -4.51 3.58 -1.06
C ALA A 15 -3.74 2.25 -1.01
N VAL A 16 -4.46 1.14 -1.14
CA VAL A 16 -3.86 -0.20 -1.33
C VAL A 16 -2.86 -0.10 -2.49
N SER A 17 -1.63 -0.49 -2.24
CA SER A 17 -0.51 -0.41 -3.19
C SER A 17 -0.04 -1.82 -3.54
N GLY A 18 -0.10 -2.17 -4.82
CA GLY A 18 0.27 -3.50 -5.31
C GLY A 18 0.37 -3.53 -6.84
N VAL A 19 0.88 -4.65 -7.34
CA VAL A 19 0.95 -4.98 -8.77
C VAL A 19 -0.13 -6.01 -9.04
N LEU A 20 -1.00 -5.75 -10.00
CA LEU A 20 -2.05 -6.67 -10.43
C LEU A 20 -1.81 -7.05 -11.89
N LEU A 21 -1.72 -8.34 -12.16
CA LEU A 21 -1.77 -8.89 -13.49
C LEU A 21 -3.24 -9.15 -13.81
N TYR A 22 -3.79 -8.54 -14.86
CA TYR A 22 -5.21 -8.61 -15.17
C TYR A 22 -5.44 -9.09 -16.61
N ALA A 23 -6.26 -10.12 -16.78
CA ALA A 23 -6.64 -10.65 -18.09
C ALA A 23 -7.78 -9.79 -18.67
N LYS A 24 -7.44 -8.89 -19.61
CA LYS A 24 -8.45 -8.05 -20.27
C LYS A 24 -9.21 -8.87 -21.30
N ASN A 25 -10.53 -8.93 -21.18
CA ASN A 25 -11.41 -9.49 -22.19
C ASN A 25 -11.54 -8.59 -23.44
N PRO A 26 -11.80 -9.18 -24.63
CA PRO A 26 -12.05 -8.41 -25.85
C PRO A 26 -13.40 -7.69 -25.78
N GLY A 27 -13.51 -6.56 -26.47
CA GLY A 27 -14.69 -5.67 -26.47
C GLY A 27 -14.66 -4.58 -25.39
N LEU A 28 -13.76 -4.65 -24.42
CA LEU A 28 -13.58 -3.61 -23.37
C LEU A 28 -12.38 -2.72 -23.67
N THR A 29 -12.45 -1.43 -23.35
CA THR A 29 -11.25 -0.58 -23.36
C THR A 29 -10.36 -0.89 -22.15
N SER A 30 -9.04 -0.68 -22.26
CA SER A 30 -8.14 -0.79 -21.10
C SER A 30 -8.57 0.10 -19.94
N PHE A 31 -9.10 1.29 -20.23
CA PHE A 31 -9.57 2.23 -19.21
C PHE A 31 -10.84 1.73 -18.51
N SER A 32 -11.80 1.16 -19.23
CA SER A 32 -13.02 0.60 -18.62
C SER A 32 -12.71 -0.57 -17.69
N SER A 33 -11.70 -1.39 -18.02
CA SER A 33 -11.26 -2.49 -17.16
C SER A 33 -10.68 -2.03 -15.81
N LEU A 34 -10.20 -0.78 -15.71
CA LEU A 34 -9.75 -0.23 -14.44
C LEU A 34 -10.88 0.00 -13.44
N TRP A 35 -12.13 0.13 -13.90
CA TRP A 35 -13.26 0.42 -13.01
C TRP A 35 -13.53 -0.74 -12.05
N SER A 36 -13.55 -1.97 -12.57
CA SER A 36 -13.68 -3.19 -11.79
C SER A 36 -12.57 -3.33 -10.75
N ILE A 37 -11.34 -2.97 -11.13
CA ILE A 37 -10.18 -3.00 -10.24
C ILE A 37 -10.28 -1.96 -9.13
N LYS A 38 -10.70 -0.73 -9.44
CA LYS A 38 -10.91 0.33 -8.44
C LYS A 38 -11.94 -0.07 -7.39
N HIS A 39 -13.06 -0.66 -7.84
CA HIS A 39 -14.11 -1.13 -6.93
C HIS A 39 -13.65 -2.29 -6.08
N ALA A 40 -13.07 -3.33 -6.69
CA ALA A 40 -12.59 -4.51 -5.97
C ALA A 40 -11.55 -4.16 -4.90
N LEU A 41 -10.66 -3.20 -5.16
CA LEU A 41 -9.58 -2.83 -4.25
C LEU A 41 -9.90 -1.61 -3.37
N GLY A 42 -11.08 -0.99 -3.52
CA GLY A 42 -11.47 0.20 -2.77
C GLY A 42 -10.51 1.39 -2.93
N THR A 43 -9.87 1.53 -4.09
CA THR A 43 -8.85 2.56 -4.36
C THR A 43 -9.15 3.36 -5.62
N ASP A 44 -8.97 4.68 -5.55
CA ASP A 44 -9.11 5.57 -6.71
C ASP A 44 -7.83 5.64 -7.57
N LYS A 45 -6.67 5.28 -6.99
CA LYS A 45 -5.35 5.45 -7.60
C LYS A 45 -4.89 4.14 -8.24
N VAL A 46 -5.17 4.00 -9.54
CA VAL A 46 -4.74 2.86 -10.36
C VAL A 46 -4.23 3.36 -11.71
N GLY A 47 -3.26 2.66 -12.29
CA GLY A 47 -2.74 2.95 -13.63
C GLY A 47 -2.24 1.66 -14.30
N HIS A 48 -2.43 1.55 -15.61
CA HIS A 48 -1.93 0.41 -16.39
C HIS A 48 -0.65 0.76 -17.15
N THR A 49 0.16 -0.24 -17.48
CA THR A 49 1.53 -0.05 -18.03
C THR A 49 1.59 -0.18 -19.56
N GLY A 50 0.50 0.17 -20.24
CA GLY A 50 0.37 0.06 -21.70
C GLY A 50 -1.03 -0.35 -22.14
N THR A 51 -1.61 0.46 -23.01
CA THR A 51 -2.97 0.25 -23.56
C THR A 51 -3.02 -1.02 -24.42
N LEU A 52 -4.06 -1.83 -24.23
CA LEU A 52 -4.58 -2.78 -25.20
C LEU A 52 -5.79 -2.17 -25.92
N ASP A 53 -5.83 -2.38 -27.24
CA ASP A 53 -6.96 -2.01 -28.08
C ASP A 53 -8.25 -2.70 -27.60
N SER A 54 -9.42 -2.14 -27.94
CA SER A 54 -10.69 -2.67 -27.43
C SER A 54 -10.97 -4.09 -27.91
N PHE A 55 -10.66 -4.41 -29.17
CA PHE A 55 -10.83 -5.75 -29.74
C PHE A 55 -9.80 -6.77 -29.23
N ALA A 56 -8.68 -6.28 -28.69
CA ALA A 56 -7.61 -7.12 -28.19
C ALA A 56 -7.95 -7.67 -26.80
N GLU A 57 -7.31 -8.77 -26.44
CA GLU A 57 -7.39 -9.40 -25.13
C GLU A 57 -6.00 -9.68 -24.55
N GLY A 58 -5.96 -10.21 -23.34
CA GLY A 58 -4.72 -10.62 -22.69
C GLY A 58 -4.20 -9.62 -21.65
N LEU A 59 -2.89 -9.66 -21.41
CA LEU A 59 -2.30 -9.20 -20.16
C LEU A 59 -2.30 -7.67 -20.06
N LEU A 60 -2.91 -7.16 -19.00
CA LEU A 60 -2.83 -5.78 -18.56
C LEU A 60 -2.16 -5.73 -17.19
N VAL A 61 -0.93 -5.24 -17.13
CA VAL A 61 -0.25 -5.00 -15.84
C VAL A 61 -0.77 -3.68 -15.28
N VAL A 62 -1.31 -3.74 -14.06
CA VAL A 62 -1.94 -2.62 -13.36
C VAL A 62 -1.22 -2.37 -12.05
N LEU A 63 -0.88 -1.12 -11.79
CA LEU A 63 -0.26 -0.68 -10.54
C LEU A 63 -1.28 0.13 -9.74
N THR A 64 -1.30 -0.08 -8.44
CA THR A 64 -2.23 0.60 -7.52
C THR A 64 -1.49 1.42 -6.48
N GLY A 65 -2.16 2.44 -5.94
CA GLY A 65 -1.63 3.27 -4.87
C GLY A 65 -0.31 3.95 -5.24
N HIS A 66 0.70 3.85 -4.38
CA HIS A 66 2.00 4.47 -4.60
C HIS A 66 2.81 3.82 -5.72
N LEU A 67 2.55 2.56 -6.06
CA LEU A 67 3.27 1.88 -7.14
C LEU A 67 2.93 2.43 -8.53
N THR A 68 1.87 3.24 -8.66
CA THR A 68 1.57 3.94 -9.92
C THR A 68 2.71 4.84 -10.42
N HIS A 69 3.64 5.24 -9.54
CA HIS A 69 4.86 5.93 -9.94
C HIS A 69 5.81 5.08 -10.80
N LEU A 70 5.70 3.73 -10.73
CA LEU A 70 6.52 2.80 -11.51
C LEU A 70 5.92 2.48 -12.90
N VAL A 71 4.75 3.04 -13.24
CA VAL A 71 4.10 2.83 -14.56
C VAL A 71 5.05 3.12 -15.73
N PRO A 72 5.81 4.24 -15.76
CA PRO A 72 6.70 4.53 -16.88
C PRO A 72 7.77 3.45 -17.10
N HIS A 73 8.32 2.89 -16.01
CA HIS A 73 9.36 1.85 -16.08
C HIS A 73 8.83 0.57 -16.72
N ILE A 74 7.71 0.03 -16.23
CA ILE A 74 7.12 -1.21 -16.76
C ILE A 74 6.55 -1.01 -18.18
N THR A 75 6.08 0.20 -18.50
CA THR A 75 5.71 0.56 -19.88
C THR A 75 6.90 0.42 -20.83
N GLY A 76 8.13 0.54 -20.32
CA GLY A 76 9.37 0.35 -21.04
C GLY A 76 9.70 -1.08 -21.45
N PHE A 77 9.11 -2.09 -20.81
CA PHE A 77 9.46 -3.50 -21.04
C PHE A 77 9.18 -3.98 -22.47
N THR A 78 9.72 -5.13 -22.85
CA THR A 78 9.30 -5.85 -24.05
C THR A 78 7.88 -6.40 -23.88
N LYS A 79 7.21 -6.68 -24.99
CA LYS A 79 5.86 -7.27 -25.00
C LYS A 79 5.83 -8.42 -25.99
N THR A 80 5.11 -9.48 -25.64
CA THR A 80 4.84 -10.62 -26.53
C THR A 80 3.37 -10.64 -26.89
N TYR A 81 3.09 -10.80 -28.18
CA TYR A 81 1.76 -10.85 -28.73
C TYR A 81 1.57 -12.09 -29.59
N GLN A 82 0.38 -12.65 -29.55
CA GLN A 82 -0.16 -13.49 -30.60
C GLN A 82 -1.18 -12.68 -31.39
N ALA A 83 -1.09 -12.71 -32.72
CA ALA A 83 -1.94 -11.92 -33.60
C ALA A 83 -2.45 -12.76 -34.77
N VAL A 84 -3.75 -12.68 -35.03
CA VAL A 84 -4.35 -13.26 -36.23
C VAL A 84 -4.49 -12.14 -37.26
N ILE A 85 -3.75 -12.28 -38.36
CA ILE A 85 -3.79 -11.37 -39.51
C ILE A 85 -4.79 -11.93 -40.50
N CYS A 86 -5.70 -11.09 -41.00
CA CYS A 86 -6.59 -11.37 -42.12
C CYS A 86 -6.06 -10.66 -43.37
N PHE A 87 -5.62 -11.43 -44.37
CA PHE A 87 -5.14 -10.90 -45.65
C PHE A 87 -6.27 -10.78 -46.67
N GLY A 88 -6.11 -9.87 -47.61
CA GLY A 88 -7.06 -9.60 -48.69
C GLY A 88 -8.08 -8.51 -48.36
N SER A 89 -8.11 -8.00 -47.13
CA SER A 89 -8.99 -6.89 -46.73
C SER A 89 -8.32 -5.94 -45.73
N GLU A 90 -8.39 -4.64 -45.99
CA GLU A 90 -7.88 -3.57 -45.12
C GLU A 90 -9.01 -2.76 -44.53
N THR A 91 -8.92 -2.46 -43.23
CA THR A 91 -9.86 -1.59 -42.53
C THR A 91 -9.26 -0.24 -42.16
N ASP A 92 -10.09 0.80 -42.02
CA ASP A 92 -9.66 2.15 -41.61
C ASP A 92 -8.99 2.20 -40.22
N THR A 93 -9.36 1.28 -39.32
CA THR A 93 -8.76 1.10 -38.00
C THR A 93 -7.61 0.09 -37.98
N LEU A 94 -7.39 -0.65 -39.08
CA LEU A 94 -6.51 -1.82 -39.20
C LEU A 94 -6.86 -2.94 -38.19
N ASP A 95 -8.13 -2.98 -37.77
CA ASP A 95 -8.69 -3.95 -36.82
C ASP A 95 -10.13 -4.32 -37.21
N PRO A 96 -10.78 -5.30 -36.54
CA PRO A 96 -12.07 -5.82 -36.98
C PRO A 96 -13.23 -4.85 -36.67
N GLY A 97 -12.98 -3.77 -35.93
CA GLY A 97 -13.98 -2.75 -35.63
C GLY A 97 -14.19 -1.74 -36.76
N GLY A 98 -13.37 -1.77 -37.80
CA GLY A 98 -13.28 -0.74 -38.83
C GLY A 98 -14.20 -0.86 -40.06
N ALA A 99 -14.27 0.25 -40.78
CA ALA A 99 -14.46 0.43 -42.21
C ALA A 99 -13.63 -0.47 -43.13
N VAL A 100 -14.15 -1.47 -43.87
CA VAL A 100 -13.37 -2.02 -45.00
C VAL A 100 -13.13 -0.90 -46.02
N THR A 101 -11.86 -0.65 -46.35
CA THR A 101 -11.43 0.44 -47.24
C THR A 101 -10.77 -0.06 -48.52
N LYS A 102 -10.13 -1.24 -48.48
CA LYS A 102 -9.49 -1.87 -49.65
C LYS A 102 -9.63 -3.39 -49.58
N ASN A 103 -9.64 -4.02 -50.74
CA ASN A 103 -9.48 -5.46 -50.89
C ASN A 103 -8.38 -5.75 -51.90
N SER A 104 -7.75 -6.92 -51.80
CA SER A 104 -6.71 -7.38 -52.72
C SER A 104 -6.68 -8.90 -52.78
N ASP A 105 -5.87 -9.44 -53.68
CA ASP A 105 -5.51 -10.86 -53.65
C ASP A 105 -4.76 -11.19 -52.35
N VAL A 106 -4.85 -12.45 -51.93
CA VAL A 106 -4.22 -12.97 -50.72
C VAL A 106 -2.86 -13.60 -51.03
N PRO A 107 -1.85 -13.46 -50.15
CA PRO A 107 -0.53 -14.05 -50.37
C PRO A 107 -0.53 -15.56 -50.13
N ALA A 108 0.41 -16.27 -50.76
CA ALA A 108 0.70 -17.67 -50.44
C ALA A 108 1.44 -17.78 -49.09
N LYS A 109 1.34 -18.96 -48.45
CA LYS A 109 1.99 -19.23 -47.16
C LYS A 109 3.51 -19.09 -47.26
N GLU A 110 4.08 -19.59 -48.35
CA GLU A 110 5.52 -19.63 -48.59
C GLU A 110 6.09 -18.21 -48.74
N ASP A 111 5.35 -17.31 -49.39
CA ASP A 111 5.73 -15.89 -49.51
C ASP A 111 5.71 -15.18 -48.15
N LEU A 112 4.70 -15.48 -47.32
CA LEU A 112 4.63 -14.97 -45.96
C LEU A 112 5.83 -15.44 -45.13
N GLU A 113 6.14 -16.74 -45.15
CA GLU A 113 7.31 -17.29 -44.44
C GLU A 113 8.62 -16.62 -44.90
N ALA A 114 8.75 -16.35 -46.21
CA ALA A 114 9.93 -15.68 -46.77
C ALA A 114 10.02 -14.18 -46.40
N VAL A 115 8.89 -13.49 -46.17
CA VAL A 115 8.89 -12.05 -45.87
C VAL A 115 9.08 -11.74 -44.39
N LEU A 116 8.59 -12.58 -43.47
CA LEU A 116 8.61 -12.32 -42.02
C LEU A 116 10.00 -11.95 -41.46
N PRO A 117 11.12 -12.56 -41.89
CA PRO A 117 12.45 -12.18 -41.42
C PRO A 117 12.81 -10.70 -41.68
N LYS A 118 12.26 -10.08 -42.74
CA LYS A 118 12.49 -8.64 -43.06
C LYS A 118 11.86 -7.71 -42.01
N PHE A 119 10.92 -8.23 -41.23
CA PHE A 119 10.23 -7.51 -40.15
C PHE A 119 10.79 -7.87 -38.76
N THR A 120 12.04 -8.33 -38.70
CA THR A 120 12.79 -8.54 -37.45
C THR A 120 13.96 -7.54 -37.38
N GLY A 121 14.24 -7.02 -36.19
CA GLY A 121 15.24 -5.98 -35.96
C GLY A 121 14.64 -4.58 -35.84
N ALA A 122 15.45 -3.55 -36.10
CA ALA A 122 15.03 -2.16 -36.04
C ALA A 122 14.20 -1.79 -37.27
N LEU A 123 13.00 -1.23 -37.06
CA LEU A 123 12.08 -0.82 -38.11
C LEU A 123 11.60 0.62 -37.88
N LEU A 124 11.32 1.34 -38.96
CA LEU A 124 10.54 2.58 -38.93
C LEU A 124 9.08 2.24 -39.18
N GLN A 125 8.22 2.53 -38.20
CA GLN A 125 6.80 2.23 -38.29
C GLN A 125 5.99 3.53 -38.22
N VAL A 126 5.09 3.72 -39.19
CA VAL A 126 4.04 4.74 -39.10
C VAL A 126 2.90 4.16 -38.26
N PRO A 127 2.59 4.75 -37.09
CA PRO A 127 1.50 4.28 -36.24
C PRO A 127 0.14 4.34 -36.95
N PRO A 128 -0.85 3.52 -36.56
CA PRO A 128 -2.22 3.68 -37.02
C PRO A 128 -2.79 5.05 -36.64
N VAL A 129 -3.58 5.64 -37.53
CA VAL A 129 -4.23 6.94 -37.30
C VAL A 129 -5.14 6.89 -36.07
N TYR A 130 -5.83 5.77 -35.87
CA TYR A 130 -6.57 5.44 -34.64
C TYR A 130 -5.62 4.92 -33.54
N SER A 131 -4.90 5.83 -32.90
CA SER A 131 -3.98 5.54 -31.79
C SER A 131 -4.11 6.52 -30.63
N ALA A 132 -3.56 6.15 -29.47
CA ALA A 132 -3.53 6.99 -28.27
C ALA A 132 -2.41 8.07 -28.28
N LEU A 133 -1.69 8.21 -29.40
CA LEU A 133 -0.66 9.24 -29.56
C LEU A 133 -1.29 10.62 -29.51
N HIS A 134 -0.62 11.57 -28.86
CA HIS A 134 -1.07 12.95 -28.85
C HIS A 134 -0.40 13.72 -29.99
N VAL A 135 -1.21 14.42 -30.77
CA VAL A 135 -0.83 15.38 -31.82
C VAL A 135 -1.50 16.69 -31.44
N ASP A 136 -0.72 17.77 -31.33
CA ASP A 136 -1.20 19.09 -30.88
C ASP A 136 -2.03 19.07 -29.58
N GLY A 137 -1.60 18.24 -28.62
CA GLY A 137 -2.23 18.13 -27.30
C GLY A 137 -3.54 17.33 -27.27
N LYS A 138 -4.01 16.75 -28.40
CA LYS A 138 -5.18 15.86 -28.46
C LYS A 138 -4.79 14.47 -28.95
N ARG A 139 -5.51 13.43 -28.54
CA ARG A 139 -5.27 12.08 -29.07
C ARG A 139 -5.62 12.01 -30.55
N ALA A 140 -4.79 11.34 -31.33
CA ALA A 140 -5.01 11.11 -32.76
C ALA A 140 -6.38 10.46 -33.02
N SER A 141 -6.76 9.46 -32.20
CA SER A 141 -8.09 8.84 -32.29
C SER A 141 -9.25 9.83 -32.09
N ASP A 142 -9.10 10.81 -31.22
CA ASP A 142 -10.15 11.78 -30.90
C ASP A 142 -10.26 12.83 -32.02
N ALA A 143 -9.13 13.18 -32.64
CA ALA A 143 -9.08 14.07 -33.80
C ALA A 143 -9.74 13.45 -35.04
N VAL A 144 -9.44 12.17 -35.34
CA VAL A 144 -10.05 11.46 -36.48
C VAL A 144 -11.56 11.28 -36.27
N ARG A 145 -12.01 10.92 -35.06
CA ARG A 145 -13.45 10.86 -34.73
C ARG A 145 -14.15 12.21 -34.84
N GLY A 146 -13.41 13.30 -34.69
CA GLY A 146 -13.88 14.66 -34.93
C GLY A 146 -13.84 15.09 -36.41
N GLY A 147 -13.53 14.18 -37.35
CA GLY A 147 -13.49 14.44 -38.78
C GLY A 147 -12.21 15.14 -39.28
N LYS A 148 -11.15 15.18 -38.48
CA LYS A 148 -9.88 15.82 -38.88
C LYS A 148 -8.90 14.80 -39.47
N SER A 149 -8.22 15.20 -40.56
CA SER A 149 -7.06 14.45 -41.06
C SER A 149 -5.88 14.59 -40.09
N VAL A 150 -5.20 13.47 -39.81
CA VAL A 150 -4.03 13.42 -38.92
C VAL A 150 -2.93 12.66 -39.66
N GLU A 151 -1.81 13.33 -39.93
CA GLU A 151 -0.58 12.68 -40.38
C GLU A 151 0.29 12.31 -39.17
N LEU A 152 0.78 11.08 -39.14
CA LEU A 152 1.62 10.58 -38.06
C LEU A 152 3.03 10.32 -38.58
N GLU A 153 4.02 10.89 -37.90
CA GLU A 153 5.42 10.64 -38.20
C GLU A 153 5.83 9.20 -37.87
N SER A 154 6.70 8.63 -38.71
CA SER A 154 7.30 7.31 -38.48
C SER A 154 8.16 7.32 -37.23
N ARG A 155 8.14 6.22 -36.47
CA ARG A 155 8.93 6.05 -35.25
C ARG A 155 9.72 4.76 -35.29
N GLN A 156 10.90 4.78 -34.69
CA GLN A 156 11.72 3.60 -34.56
C GLN A 156 11.11 2.64 -33.53
N VAL A 157 10.96 1.38 -33.94
CA VAL A 157 10.55 0.25 -33.10
C VAL A 157 11.54 -0.90 -33.30
N PHE A 158 11.55 -1.87 -32.40
CA PHE A 158 12.38 -3.05 -32.51
C PHE A 158 11.54 -4.32 -32.38
N ILE A 159 11.63 -5.21 -33.36
CA ILE A 159 11.02 -6.53 -33.33
C ILE A 159 12.11 -7.54 -33.00
N TYR A 160 12.03 -8.17 -31.84
CA TYR A 160 13.02 -9.15 -31.38
C TYR A 160 12.78 -10.54 -32.00
N SER A 161 11.52 -10.89 -32.24
CA SER A 161 11.11 -12.15 -32.86
C SER A 161 9.77 -11.95 -33.56
N ASN A 162 9.61 -12.56 -34.73
CA ASN A 162 8.37 -12.60 -35.50
C ASN A 162 8.25 -13.98 -36.16
N LYS A 163 7.32 -14.81 -35.68
CA LYS A 163 7.20 -16.22 -36.09
C LYS A 163 5.80 -16.52 -36.59
N LEU A 164 5.71 -17.24 -37.71
CA LEU A 164 4.46 -17.87 -38.12
C LEU A 164 4.19 -19.08 -37.22
N VAL A 165 3.01 -19.13 -36.62
CA VAL A 165 2.56 -20.22 -35.75
C VAL A 165 1.58 -21.12 -36.50
N ASP A 166 0.63 -20.52 -37.21
CA ASP A 166 -0.37 -21.25 -37.99
C ASP A 166 -0.80 -20.43 -39.21
N PHE A 167 -1.29 -21.10 -40.25
CA PHE A 167 -1.76 -20.48 -41.48
C PHE A 167 -2.97 -21.22 -42.05
N LYS A 168 -4.02 -20.46 -42.36
CA LYS A 168 -5.23 -20.95 -43.01
C LYS A 168 -5.31 -20.35 -44.42
N SER A 169 -5.18 -21.22 -45.41
CA SER A 169 -5.35 -20.87 -46.82
C SER A 169 -6.80 -20.47 -47.15
N PRO A 170 -7.03 -19.63 -48.18
CA PRO A 170 -8.37 -19.28 -48.63
C PRO A 170 -9.12 -20.51 -49.15
N THR A 171 -10.44 -20.50 -49.04
CA THR A 171 -11.34 -21.51 -49.60
C THR A 171 -12.39 -20.86 -50.51
N ALA A 172 -13.24 -21.68 -51.14
CA ALA A 172 -14.36 -21.15 -51.93
C ALA A 172 -15.39 -20.39 -51.05
N GLU A 173 -15.52 -20.77 -49.79
CA GLU A 173 -16.45 -20.19 -48.82
C GLU A 173 -15.87 -18.96 -48.10
N ASP A 174 -14.55 -18.89 -47.95
CA ASP A 174 -13.86 -17.75 -47.36
C ASP A 174 -12.62 -17.38 -48.19
N PRO A 175 -12.68 -16.31 -49.00
CA PRO A 175 -11.60 -15.94 -49.90
C PRO A 175 -10.40 -15.31 -49.19
N HIS A 176 -10.46 -15.10 -47.87
CA HIS A 176 -9.35 -14.54 -47.09
C HIS A 176 -8.35 -15.63 -46.67
N ALA A 177 -7.09 -15.24 -46.53
CA ALA A 177 -6.07 -16.05 -45.87
C ALA A 177 -5.83 -15.52 -44.46
N TYR A 178 -5.56 -16.41 -43.51
CA TYR A 178 -5.31 -16.04 -42.12
C TYR A 178 -3.96 -16.56 -41.64
N ALA A 179 -3.21 -15.73 -40.94
CA ALA A 179 -1.96 -16.13 -40.30
C ALA A 179 -2.02 -15.83 -38.81
N LEU A 180 -1.73 -16.83 -37.98
CA LEU A 180 -1.42 -16.63 -36.58
C LEU A 180 0.08 -16.44 -36.44
N ILE A 181 0.50 -15.27 -35.95
CA ILE A 181 1.91 -14.97 -35.69
C ILE A 181 2.16 -14.70 -34.21
N GLU A 182 3.37 -15.01 -33.75
CA GLU A 182 3.88 -14.61 -32.44
C GLU A 182 4.98 -13.56 -32.61
N VAL A 183 4.83 -12.43 -31.92
CA VAL A 183 5.70 -11.26 -32.04
C VAL A 183 6.21 -10.82 -30.67
N VAL A 184 7.53 -10.71 -30.53
CA VAL A 184 8.19 -10.07 -29.38
C VAL A 184 8.72 -8.73 -29.82
N CYS A 185 8.28 -7.63 -29.18
CA CYS A 185 8.59 -6.28 -29.63
C CYS A 185 8.90 -5.29 -28.49
N SER A 186 9.53 -4.18 -28.86
CA SER A 186 9.78 -3.04 -27.97
C SER A 186 8.49 -2.26 -27.66
N LYS A 187 8.55 -1.40 -26.65
CA LYS A 187 7.49 -0.41 -26.38
C LYS A 187 7.18 0.42 -27.63
N GLY A 188 5.92 0.83 -27.79
CA GLY A 188 5.48 1.71 -28.87
C GLY A 188 5.23 1.02 -30.21
N THR A 189 5.47 -0.29 -30.32
CA THR A 189 5.14 -1.09 -31.51
C THR A 189 3.64 -1.28 -31.63
N TYR A 190 3.09 -0.98 -32.81
CA TYR A 190 1.70 -1.26 -33.16
C TYR A 190 1.62 -2.52 -34.01
N ILE A 191 1.07 -3.60 -33.45
CA ILE A 191 0.90 -4.86 -34.18
C ILE A 191 -0.05 -4.71 -35.37
N ARG A 192 -1.02 -3.80 -35.28
CA ARG A 192 -1.90 -3.40 -36.40
C ARG A 192 -1.12 -2.85 -37.60
N ALA A 193 -0.18 -1.94 -37.34
CA ALA A 193 0.67 -1.39 -38.39
C ALA A 193 1.65 -2.45 -38.91
N LEU A 194 2.19 -3.32 -38.04
CA LEU A 194 3.05 -4.42 -38.46
C LEU A 194 2.34 -5.36 -39.46
N ALA A 195 1.08 -5.73 -39.18
CA ALA A 195 0.28 -6.57 -40.09
C ALA A 195 0.04 -5.89 -41.45
N ARG A 196 -0.31 -4.60 -41.45
CA ARG A 196 -0.43 -3.79 -42.68
C ARG A 196 0.87 -3.80 -43.48
N ASP A 197 1.99 -3.49 -42.82
CA ASP A 197 3.29 -3.34 -43.48
C ASP A 197 3.79 -4.68 -44.06
N ILE A 198 3.55 -5.80 -43.35
CA ILE A 198 3.78 -7.16 -43.86
C ILE A 198 2.96 -7.42 -45.13
N ALA A 199 1.66 -7.11 -45.11
CA ALA A 199 0.79 -7.32 -46.26
C ALA A 199 1.22 -6.48 -47.48
N TYR A 200 1.59 -5.22 -47.28
CA TYR A 200 2.08 -4.36 -48.36
C TYR A 200 3.38 -4.89 -48.99
N ALA A 201 4.29 -5.42 -48.18
CA ALA A 201 5.51 -6.05 -48.70
C ALA A 201 5.24 -7.31 -49.53
N LEU A 202 4.07 -7.94 -49.36
CA LEU A 202 3.58 -9.08 -50.13
C LEU A 202 2.70 -8.66 -51.32
N GLY A 203 2.51 -7.36 -51.57
CA GLY A 203 1.60 -6.87 -52.61
C GLY A 203 0.12 -7.08 -52.30
N SER A 204 -0.22 -7.31 -51.04
CA SER A 204 -1.58 -7.53 -50.53
C SER A 204 -1.97 -6.42 -49.55
N VAL A 205 -3.13 -6.55 -48.92
CA VAL A 205 -3.59 -5.69 -47.82
C VAL A 205 -4.11 -6.55 -46.66
N ALA A 206 -4.12 -6.01 -45.44
CA ALA A 206 -4.55 -6.76 -44.28
C ALA A 206 -5.06 -5.88 -43.13
N HIS A 207 -5.77 -6.52 -42.20
CA HIS A 207 -6.06 -6.00 -40.87
C HIS A 207 -5.88 -7.13 -39.83
N LEU A 208 -5.83 -6.78 -38.55
CA LEU A 208 -5.89 -7.80 -37.49
C LEU A 208 -7.34 -8.22 -37.25
N SER A 209 -7.61 -9.52 -37.20
CA SER A 209 -8.91 -10.06 -36.79
C SER A 209 -8.95 -10.38 -35.29
N ALA A 210 -7.82 -10.73 -34.69
CA ALA A 210 -7.66 -10.89 -33.24
C ALA A 210 -6.24 -10.56 -32.77
N LEU A 211 -6.13 -10.15 -31.50
CA LEU A 211 -4.85 -9.81 -30.87
C LEU A 211 -4.88 -10.19 -29.38
N ARG A 212 -3.90 -10.96 -28.94
CA ARG A 212 -3.70 -11.33 -27.53
C ARG A 212 -2.30 -10.94 -27.08
N ARG A 213 -2.19 -10.14 -26.01
CA ARG A 213 -0.91 -9.90 -25.35
C ARG A 213 -0.65 -10.99 -24.32
N THR A 214 0.34 -11.84 -24.55
CA THR A 214 0.66 -12.98 -23.68
C THR A 214 1.69 -12.62 -22.61
N GLN A 215 2.52 -11.60 -22.84
CA GLN A 215 3.60 -11.26 -21.91
C GLN A 215 3.92 -9.76 -21.89
N VAL A 216 4.31 -9.25 -20.73
CA VAL A 216 4.86 -7.90 -20.51
C VAL A 216 6.12 -8.00 -19.67
N GLY A 217 7.30 -7.91 -20.29
CA GLY A 217 8.58 -8.16 -19.62
C GLY A 217 8.58 -9.52 -18.91
N PRO A 218 8.74 -9.57 -17.58
CA PRO A 218 8.73 -10.82 -16.83
C PRO A 218 7.34 -11.37 -16.52
N PHE A 219 6.27 -10.63 -16.83
CA PHE A 219 4.91 -11.00 -16.44
C PHE A 219 4.20 -11.78 -17.54
N HIS A 220 3.58 -12.89 -17.15
CA HIS A 220 2.90 -13.83 -18.03
C HIS A 220 1.37 -13.70 -17.87
N LEU A 221 0.64 -13.97 -18.95
CA LEU A 221 -0.82 -13.86 -18.98
C LEU A 221 -1.48 -14.93 -18.11
N GLU A 222 -0.86 -16.09 -18.00
CA GLU A 222 -1.34 -17.25 -17.25
C GLU A 222 -1.41 -16.96 -15.73
N ASP A 223 -0.61 -16.01 -15.25
CA ASP A 223 -0.61 -15.56 -13.85
C ASP A 223 -1.66 -14.48 -13.56
N ALA A 224 -2.43 -14.06 -14.57
CA ALA A 224 -3.33 -12.92 -14.45
C ALA A 224 -4.66 -13.28 -13.79
N ALA A 225 -5.17 -12.35 -12.99
CA ALA A 225 -6.53 -12.42 -12.49
C ALA A 225 -7.52 -12.55 -13.65
N CYS A 226 -8.48 -13.48 -13.50
CA CYS A 226 -9.50 -13.80 -14.50
C CYS A 226 -8.94 -14.40 -15.80
N TYR A 227 -7.74 -14.98 -15.78
CA TYR A 227 -7.17 -15.66 -16.95
C TYR A 227 -8.12 -16.75 -17.50
N GLU A 228 -8.81 -17.47 -16.61
CA GLU A 228 -9.75 -18.53 -16.95
C GLU A 228 -10.98 -18.04 -17.74
N SER A 229 -11.23 -16.74 -17.77
CA SER A 229 -12.27 -16.15 -18.61
C SER A 229 -11.88 -16.05 -20.08
N LEU A 230 -10.58 -16.15 -20.39
CA LEU A 230 -10.08 -16.16 -21.76
C LEU A 230 -10.19 -17.57 -22.33
N GLY A 231 -10.72 -17.67 -23.54
CA GLY A 231 -10.76 -18.93 -24.28
C GLY A 231 -9.42 -19.28 -24.93
N GLU A 232 -9.43 -20.31 -25.76
CA GLU A 232 -8.34 -20.62 -26.68
C GLU A 232 -8.08 -19.45 -27.66
N PHE A 233 -6.83 -19.25 -28.07
CA PHE A 233 -6.46 -18.29 -29.11
C PHE A 233 -6.08 -19.02 -30.39
N SER A 234 -6.91 -18.91 -31.42
CA SER A 234 -6.73 -19.58 -32.70
C SER A 234 -7.19 -18.72 -33.87
N ILE A 235 -6.87 -19.15 -35.08
CA ILE A 235 -7.36 -18.51 -36.31
C ILE A 235 -8.90 -18.52 -36.35
N GLU A 236 -9.54 -19.63 -35.98
CA GLU A 236 -11.01 -19.76 -35.94
C GLU A 236 -11.65 -18.71 -35.03
N ARG A 237 -11.06 -18.47 -33.85
CA ARG A 237 -11.51 -17.40 -32.96
C ARG A 237 -11.29 -16.01 -33.56
N GLY A 238 -10.22 -15.80 -34.30
CA GLY A 238 -10.00 -14.57 -35.08
C GLY A 238 -11.12 -14.32 -36.08
N ILE A 239 -11.51 -15.34 -36.85
CA ILE A 239 -12.59 -15.27 -37.85
C ILE A 239 -13.93 -14.96 -37.16
N GLU A 240 -14.24 -15.64 -36.04
CA GLU A 240 -15.44 -15.36 -35.25
C GLU A 240 -15.46 -13.92 -34.71
N ASN A 241 -14.31 -13.44 -34.25
CA ASN A 241 -14.16 -12.09 -33.70
C ASN A 241 -14.42 -11.03 -34.78
N ASP A 242 -13.91 -11.22 -35.98
CA ASP A 242 -14.15 -10.34 -37.12
C ASP A 242 -15.65 -10.23 -37.45
N ARG A 243 -16.35 -11.37 -37.53
CA ARG A 243 -17.81 -11.42 -37.71
C ARG A 243 -18.56 -10.72 -36.57
N ARG A 244 -18.12 -10.92 -35.32
CA ARG A 244 -18.73 -10.30 -34.13
C ARG A 244 -18.63 -8.77 -34.19
N PHE A 245 -17.45 -8.23 -34.47
CA PHE A 245 -17.24 -6.78 -34.53
C PHE A 245 -17.91 -6.15 -35.74
N ALA A 246 -17.94 -6.83 -36.89
CA ALA A 246 -18.75 -6.40 -38.03
C ALA A 246 -20.25 -6.32 -37.69
N GLY A 247 -20.77 -7.28 -36.93
CA GLY A 247 -22.14 -7.28 -36.42
C GLY A 247 -22.43 -6.12 -35.45
N ILE A 248 -21.51 -5.87 -34.50
CA ILE A 248 -21.61 -4.75 -33.55
C ILE A 248 -21.62 -3.41 -34.30
N ARG A 249 -20.74 -3.25 -35.30
CA ARG A 249 -20.69 -2.03 -36.12
C ARG A 249 -22.00 -1.80 -36.86
N LYS A 250 -22.56 -2.81 -37.53
CA LYS A 250 -23.87 -2.72 -38.21
C LYS A 250 -25.01 -2.34 -37.27
N ASN A 251 -24.94 -2.74 -36.00
CA ASN A 251 -25.92 -2.37 -34.98
C ASN A 251 -25.72 -0.94 -34.45
N LEU A 252 -24.47 -0.49 -34.29
CA LEU A 252 -24.14 0.88 -33.89
C LEU A 252 -24.51 1.90 -34.98
N GLU A 253 -24.31 1.57 -36.25
CA GLU A 253 -24.77 2.39 -37.39
C GLU A 253 -26.31 2.53 -37.44
N LYS A 254 -27.05 1.59 -36.83
CA LYS A 254 -28.53 1.58 -36.77
C LYS A 254 -29.13 2.20 -35.50
N SER A 255 -28.33 2.49 -34.47
CA SER A 255 -28.82 3.01 -33.18
C SER A 255 -28.08 4.29 -32.79
N ASN A 256 -28.81 5.35 -32.49
CA ASN A 256 -28.27 6.63 -32.02
C ASN A 256 -27.83 6.61 -30.54
N ASP A 257 -27.68 5.43 -29.94
CA ASP A 257 -27.50 5.29 -28.50
C ASP A 257 -26.03 5.18 -28.09
N LYS A 258 -25.65 5.94 -27.06
CA LYS A 258 -24.33 5.86 -26.44
C LYS A 258 -24.13 4.49 -25.78
N PRO A 259 -22.91 3.93 -25.82
CA PRO A 259 -22.63 2.65 -25.17
C PRO A 259 -22.95 2.71 -23.67
N LYS A 260 -23.74 1.73 -23.20
CA LYS A 260 -24.11 1.58 -21.79
C LYS A 260 -22.88 1.32 -20.92
N SER A 261 -22.92 1.85 -19.70
CA SER A 261 -21.91 1.65 -18.64
C SER A 261 -21.58 0.17 -18.41
N PRO A 262 -20.39 -0.14 -17.84
CA PRO A 262 -19.92 -1.51 -17.67
C PRO A 262 -20.92 -2.36 -16.89
N VAL A 263 -20.98 -3.64 -17.26
CA VAL A 263 -21.65 -4.73 -16.54
C VAL A 263 -21.24 -4.65 -15.07
N LYS A 264 -22.21 -4.75 -14.13
CA LYS A 264 -21.91 -4.89 -12.70
C LYS A 264 -20.98 -6.11 -12.54
N ASP A 265 -19.79 -5.88 -12.02
CA ASP A 265 -18.87 -6.98 -11.71
C ASP A 265 -19.56 -7.97 -10.77
N SER A 266 -19.47 -9.26 -11.08
CA SER A 266 -19.87 -10.31 -10.16
C SER A 266 -18.89 -10.38 -8.99
N ASP A 267 -19.36 -10.84 -7.82
CA ASP A 267 -18.53 -11.01 -6.62
C ASP A 267 -17.28 -11.89 -6.89
N THR A 268 -17.35 -12.77 -7.89
CA THR A 268 -16.24 -13.62 -8.34
C THR A 268 -15.07 -12.84 -8.95
N VAL A 269 -15.34 -11.79 -9.73
CA VAL A 269 -14.29 -10.95 -10.35
C VAL A 269 -13.57 -10.13 -9.28
N ALA A 270 -14.33 -9.58 -8.32
CA ALA A 270 -13.75 -8.83 -7.21
C ALA A 270 -12.84 -9.71 -6.35
N ALA A 271 -13.27 -10.94 -6.04
CA ALA A 271 -12.47 -11.91 -5.29
C ALA A 271 -11.18 -12.30 -6.03
N ALA A 272 -11.26 -12.55 -7.35
CA ALA A 272 -10.09 -12.85 -8.17
C ALA A 272 -9.08 -11.70 -8.19
N ILE A 273 -9.55 -10.46 -8.33
CA ILE A 273 -8.69 -9.26 -8.29
C ILE A 273 -7.99 -9.11 -6.94
N GLN A 274 -8.71 -9.34 -5.83
CA GLN A 274 -8.15 -9.22 -4.49
C GLN A 274 -7.10 -10.30 -4.20
N SER A 275 -7.34 -11.55 -4.61
CA SER A 275 -6.41 -12.66 -4.37
C SER A 275 -5.15 -12.61 -5.23
N HIS A 276 -5.19 -11.94 -6.37
CA HIS A 276 -4.05 -11.80 -7.31
C HIS A 276 -3.30 -10.48 -7.17
N LEU A 277 -3.63 -9.66 -6.16
CA LEU A 277 -2.88 -8.43 -5.91
C LEU A 277 -1.52 -8.76 -5.27
N LEU A 278 -0.45 -8.57 -6.03
CA LEU A 278 0.91 -8.84 -5.61
C LEU A 278 1.48 -7.67 -4.80
N SER A 279 2.11 -7.98 -3.67
CA SER A 279 2.94 -7.02 -2.94
C SER A 279 4.25 -6.78 -3.69
N PHE A 280 4.71 -5.54 -3.71
CA PHE A 280 5.99 -5.19 -4.32
C PHE A 280 7.14 -5.55 -3.38
N THR A 281 7.67 -6.76 -3.54
CA THR A 281 8.76 -7.33 -2.74
C THR A 281 10.12 -7.11 -3.42
N PRO A 282 11.26 -7.32 -2.72
CA PRO A 282 12.58 -7.27 -3.34
C PRO A 282 12.71 -8.22 -4.54
N SER A 283 12.13 -9.42 -4.48
CA SER A 283 12.15 -10.38 -5.59
C SER A 283 11.38 -9.86 -6.81
N LEU A 284 10.19 -9.29 -6.60
CA LEU A 284 9.39 -8.73 -7.68
C LEU A 284 10.04 -7.48 -8.29
N ALA A 285 10.66 -6.63 -7.47
CA ALA A 285 11.39 -5.48 -7.95
C ALA A 285 12.64 -5.88 -8.75
N SER A 286 13.38 -6.89 -8.29
CA SER A 286 14.52 -7.45 -9.02
C SER A 286 14.09 -8.05 -10.37
N LEU A 287 12.95 -8.77 -10.38
CA LEU A 287 12.34 -9.30 -11.60
C LEU A 287 11.96 -8.18 -12.59
N CYS A 288 11.55 -7.02 -12.06
CA CYS A 288 11.31 -5.80 -12.84
C CYS A 288 12.60 -5.05 -13.25
N GLY A 289 13.79 -5.59 -12.97
CA GLY A 289 15.07 -4.99 -13.31
C GLY A 289 15.54 -3.88 -12.36
N PHE A 290 14.90 -3.70 -11.19
CA PHE A 290 15.38 -2.76 -10.19
C PHE A 290 16.51 -3.36 -9.36
N LYS A 291 17.50 -2.53 -9.01
CA LYS A 291 18.38 -2.85 -7.89
C LYS A 291 17.60 -2.69 -6.59
N CYS A 292 17.87 -3.54 -5.60
CA CYS A 292 17.20 -3.50 -4.31
C CYS A 292 18.19 -3.14 -3.20
N ASP A 293 17.72 -2.36 -2.21
CA ASP A 293 18.44 -2.11 -0.96
C ASP A 293 17.47 -2.06 0.22
N LEU A 294 18.01 -2.20 1.43
CA LEU A 294 17.28 -2.23 2.69
C LEU A 294 17.53 -0.95 3.48
N LEU A 295 16.46 -0.25 3.82
CA LEU A 295 16.46 0.89 4.72
C LEU A 295 16.66 0.41 6.16
N LYS A 296 17.74 0.87 6.78
CA LYS A 296 18.04 0.56 8.18
C LYS A 296 17.02 1.24 9.09
N LYS A 297 16.54 0.50 10.09
CA LYS A 297 15.48 0.94 11.03
C LYS A 297 15.70 2.32 11.64
N ASP A 298 16.93 2.62 12.05
CA ASP A 298 17.29 3.90 12.69
C ASP A 298 17.07 5.13 11.80
N TYR A 299 16.99 4.93 10.47
CA TYR A 299 16.87 6.00 9.50
C TYR A 299 15.47 6.10 8.88
N GLU A 300 14.51 5.25 9.28
CA GLU A 300 13.16 5.23 8.70
C GLU A 300 12.45 6.59 8.82
N LYS A 301 12.47 7.21 10.00
CA LYS A 301 11.84 8.52 10.22
C LYS A 301 12.49 9.62 9.39
N SER A 302 13.82 9.62 9.30
CA SER A 302 14.56 10.59 8.48
C SER A 302 14.26 10.43 6.99
N TYR A 303 14.20 9.19 6.52
CA TYR A 303 13.85 8.84 5.14
C TYR A 303 12.43 9.28 4.79
N LEU A 304 11.47 8.98 5.66
CA LEU A 304 10.06 9.36 5.48
C LEU A 304 9.84 10.88 5.45
N ASN A 305 10.64 11.61 6.21
CA ASN A 305 10.57 13.07 6.29
C ASN A 305 11.39 13.76 5.19
N GLY A 306 11.92 13.02 4.21
CA GLY A 306 12.64 13.59 3.07
C GLY A 306 13.98 14.22 3.43
N ARG A 307 14.60 13.82 4.55
CA ARG A 307 15.94 14.32 4.92
C ARG A 307 16.97 13.89 3.86
N PRO A 308 18.07 14.64 3.66
CA PRO A 308 19.07 14.32 2.64
C PRO A 308 19.58 12.87 2.76
N LEU A 309 19.62 12.16 1.63
CA LEU A 309 19.98 10.75 1.58
C LEU A 309 21.49 10.55 1.73
N HIS A 310 21.87 9.56 2.55
CA HIS A 310 23.26 9.17 2.77
C HIS A 310 23.38 7.65 2.69
N GLY A 311 24.49 7.11 2.18
CA GLY A 311 24.70 5.66 2.03
C GLY A 311 24.52 4.87 3.34
N LYS A 312 24.89 5.46 4.48
CA LYS A 312 24.69 4.87 5.82
C LYS A 312 23.23 4.54 6.17
N MET A 313 22.26 5.13 5.48
CA MET A 313 20.82 4.84 5.66
C MET A 313 20.44 3.46 5.12
N PHE A 314 21.28 2.90 4.24
CA PHE A 314 21.00 1.68 3.51
C PHE A 314 22.04 0.60 3.85
N SER A 315 21.74 -0.63 3.47
CA SER A 315 22.56 -1.79 3.85
C SER A 315 23.63 -2.11 2.82
N TRP A 316 23.39 -1.84 1.54
CA TRP A 316 24.25 -2.30 0.44
C TRP A 316 24.79 -1.16 -0.45
N ILE A 317 24.26 0.06 -0.34
CA ILE A 317 24.83 1.24 -1.00
C ILE A 317 26.09 1.71 -0.27
N GLU A 318 27.24 1.24 -0.75
CA GLU A 318 28.55 1.78 -0.38
C GLU A 318 28.93 3.02 -1.23
N ARG A 319 29.70 3.92 -0.61
CA ARG A 319 30.38 5.04 -1.29
C ARG A 319 31.64 4.48 -1.99
N PRO A 320 32.10 5.07 -3.11
CA PRO A 320 33.50 4.89 -3.49
C PRO A 320 34.37 5.52 -2.38
N GLU A 321 35.27 4.73 -1.78
CA GLU A 321 36.19 5.21 -0.72
C GLU A 321 37.30 6.14 -1.27
N ASP A 322 37.51 6.10 -2.57
CA ASP A 322 38.62 6.77 -3.24
C ASP A 322 38.02 7.49 -4.45
N GLY A 323 38.23 8.81 -4.53
CA GLY A 323 37.63 9.74 -5.51
C GLY A 323 37.97 9.47 -7.00
N ARG A 324 38.13 8.21 -7.40
CA ARG A 324 38.22 7.74 -8.77
C ARG A 324 36.83 7.51 -9.32
N LYS A 325 36.64 7.93 -10.58
CA LYS A 325 35.41 7.74 -11.34
C LYS A 325 35.04 6.26 -11.35
N SER A 326 33.87 5.91 -10.79
CA SER A 326 33.29 4.59 -11.04
C SER A 326 32.82 4.58 -12.50
N GLU A 327 33.28 3.64 -13.31
CA GLU A 327 32.85 3.44 -14.72
C GLU A 327 31.41 2.91 -14.84
N PHE A 328 30.55 3.13 -13.85
CA PHE A 328 29.14 2.77 -13.93
C PHE A 328 28.32 3.96 -14.43
N ALA A 329 27.65 3.76 -15.57
CA ALA A 329 26.73 4.73 -16.19
C ALA A 329 25.73 5.36 -15.18
N SER A 330 25.51 6.66 -15.38
CA SER A 330 24.68 7.61 -14.62
C SER A 330 23.22 7.16 -14.41
N ASP A 331 22.61 7.67 -13.32
CA ASP A 331 21.20 7.55 -12.90
C ASP A 331 20.61 6.14 -12.81
N LYS A 332 21.01 5.38 -11.77
CA LYS A 332 20.38 4.08 -11.46
C LYS A 332 19.28 4.23 -10.42
N GLU A 333 18.06 3.84 -10.78
CA GLU A 333 16.94 3.69 -9.86
C GLU A 333 17.16 2.48 -8.94
N ILE A 334 16.95 2.67 -7.64
CA ILE A 334 17.08 1.64 -6.60
C ILE A 334 15.77 1.58 -5.82
N ALA A 335 15.20 0.38 -5.76
CA ALA A 335 14.04 0.05 -4.94
C ALA A 335 14.50 -0.17 -3.49
N VAL A 336 13.94 0.61 -2.57
CA VAL A 336 14.26 0.56 -1.14
C VAL A 336 13.15 -0.17 -0.41
N PHE A 337 13.53 -1.07 0.50
CA PHE A 337 12.62 -1.86 1.32
C PHE A 337 12.87 -1.65 2.80
N TYR A 338 11.84 -1.78 3.61
CA TYR A 338 11.97 -1.91 5.06
C TYR A 338 12.51 -3.30 5.44
N GLU A 339 12.94 -3.48 6.68
CA GLU A 339 13.46 -4.76 7.21
C GLU A 339 12.47 -5.93 7.04
N ASP A 340 11.17 -5.65 7.03
CA ASP A 340 10.11 -6.64 6.80
C ASP A 340 9.85 -6.93 5.30
N SER A 341 10.73 -6.46 4.42
CA SER A 341 10.63 -6.55 2.95
C SER A 341 9.44 -5.81 2.33
N SER A 342 8.72 -4.97 3.10
CA SER A 342 7.73 -4.07 2.51
C SER A 342 8.40 -2.89 1.79
N PHE A 343 7.79 -2.42 0.71
CA PHE A 343 8.38 -1.39 -0.13
C PHE A 343 8.35 -0.01 0.53
N ALA A 344 9.52 0.61 0.67
CA ALA A 344 9.70 1.93 1.28
C ALA A 344 9.78 3.06 0.23
N GLY A 345 10.06 2.74 -1.03
CA GLY A 345 10.06 3.71 -2.13
C GLY A 345 11.24 3.55 -3.08
N MET A 346 11.45 4.56 -3.92
CA MET A 346 12.53 4.62 -4.89
C MET A 346 13.51 5.73 -4.55
N ILE A 347 14.79 5.44 -4.72
CA ILE A 347 15.87 6.42 -4.74
C ILE A 347 16.62 6.33 -6.07
N VAL A 348 17.31 7.40 -6.43
CA VAL A 348 18.14 7.48 -7.62
C VAL A 348 19.58 7.70 -7.17
N LYS A 349 20.49 6.85 -7.64
CA LYS A 349 21.93 7.00 -7.46
C LYS A 349 22.49 7.70 -8.70
N GLY A 350 22.76 9.00 -8.56
CA GLY A 350 23.58 9.75 -9.51
C GLY A 350 25.06 9.64 -9.16
N ASP A 351 25.93 10.25 -9.96
CA ASP A 351 27.39 10.08 -9.87
C ASP A 351 27.97 10.46 -8.49
N PHE A 352 27.38 11.48 -7.83
CA PHE A 352 27.90 12.03 -6.57
C PHE A 352 26.87 12.10 -5.44
N ARG A 353 25.60 11.79 -5.71
CA ARG A 353 24.51 11.98 -4.75
C ARG A 353 23.41 10.95 -4.89
N LEU A 354 22.75 10.70 -3.76
CA LEU A 354 21.48 10.00 -3.69
C LEU A 354 20.35 11.03 -3.66
N SER A 355 19.30 10.82 -4.45
CA SER A 355 18.08 11.62 -4.43
C SER A 355 16.84 10.74 -4.33
N TYR A 356 15.77 11.28 -3.78
CA TYR A 356 14.48 10.56 -3.76
C TYR A 356 13.89 10.51 -5.17
N GLY A 357 13.39 9.34 -5.56
CA GLY A 357 12.41 9.23 -6.63
C GLY A 357 11.01 9.46 -6.06
N PHE A 358 10.63 8.62 -5.08
CA PHE A 358 9.44 8.83 -4.26
C PHE A 358 9.51 7.95 -3.00
N VAL A 359 8.73 8.30 -1.98
CA VAL A 359 8.66 7.56 -0.72
C VAL A 359 7.30 6.91 -0.57
N VAL A 360 7.28 5.69 -0.04
CA VAL A 360 6.07 4.95 0.31
C VAL A 360 6.07 4.75 1.82
N PRO A 361 5.23 5.48 2.56
CA PRO A 361 5.05 5.22 3.98
C PRO A 361 4.57 3.79 4.19
N ARG A 362 5.00 3.15 5.30
CA ARG A 362 4.34 1.93 5.76
C ARG A 362 2.84 2.16 5.75
N ALA A 363 2.09 1.23 5.16
CA ALA A 363 0.64 1.25 5.26
C ALA A 363 0.31 1.25 6.75
N LYS A 364 -0.14 2.40 7.28
CA LYS A 364 -0.68 2.44 8.63
C LYS A 364 -1.88 1.48 8.58
N LYS A 365 -1.75 0.28 9.16
CA LYS A 365 -2.95 -0.45 9.54
C LYS A 365 -3.68 0.49 10.49
N GLU A 366 -4.79 1.04 10.01
CA GLU A 366 -5.59 1.96 10.79
C GLU A 366 -6.17 1.12 11.93
N CYS A 367 -5.60 1.27 13.11
CA CYS A 367 -5.99 0.52 14.29
C CYS A 367 -7.39 1.00 14.68
N ARG A 368 -8.43 0.22 14.36
CA ARG A 368 -9.82 0.60 14.60
C ARG A 368 -10.13 0.57 16.09
N LEU A 369 -10.84 1.59 16.56
CA LEU A 369 -11.27 1.70 17.95
C LEU A 369 -12.72 1.24 18.10
N PHE A 370 -12.95 0.30 19.02
CA PHE A 370 -14.29 -0.12 19.44
C PHE A 370 -14.48 0.16 20.92
N THR A 371 -15.65 0.60 21.33
CA THR A 371 -16.04 0.62 22.75
C THR A 371 -16.58 -0.73 23.17
N TRP A 372 -16.49 -1.07 24.46
CA TRP A 372 -17.10 -2.30 24.98
C TRP A 372 -18.59 -2.41 24.63
N LYS A 373 -19.33 -1.30 24.71
CA LYS A 373 -20.75 -1.26 24.31
C LYS A 373 -20.96 -1.65 22.85
N GLN A 374 -20.13 -1.15 21.93
CA GLN A 374 -20.20 -1.53 20.52
C GLN A 374 -19.96 -3.04 20.32
N ILE A 375 -19.05 -3.64 21.09
CA ILE A 375 -18.81 -5.09 21.04
C ILE A 375 -20.02 -5.87 21.57
N ALA A 376 -20.55 -5.48 22.73
CA ALA A 376 -21.74 -6.10 23.31
C ALA A 376 -22.95 -6.05 22.36
N ASP A 377 -23.14 -4.90 21.69
CA ASP A 377 -24.19 -4.65 20.71
C ASP A 377 -23.94 -5.37 19.36
N GLY A 378 -22.81 -6.06 19.20
CA GLY A 378 -22.49 -6.86 18.00
C GLY A 378 -22.01 -6.04 16.80
N ALA A 379 -21.48 -4.83 17.02
CA ALA A 379 -20.99 -3.96 15.96
C ALA A 379 -19.58 -4.33 15.43
N PHE A 380 -19.04 -5.49 15.82
CA PHE A 380 -17.73 -5.95 15.34
C PHE A 380 -17.81 -6.43 13.88
N PRO A 381 -16.82 -6.13 13.02
CA PRO A 381 -16.87 -6.48 11.59
C PRO A 381 -17.05 -7.99 11.35
N LEU A 382 -18.03 -8.35 10.51
CA LEU A 382 -18.40 -9.74 10.24
C LEU A 382 -17.29 -10.53 9.50
N ASP A 383 -16.56 -9.86 8.61
CA ASP A 383 -15.40 -10.40 7.91
C ASP A 383 -14.28 -10.77 8.91
N TRP A 384 -13.97 -9.90 9.86
CA TRP A 384 -12.97 -10.17 10.89
C TRP A 384 -13.42 -11.26 11.85
N LYS A 385 -14.70 -11.24 12.25
CA LYS A 385 -15.27 -12.30 13.08
C LYS A 385 -15.21 -13.68 12.39
N LYS A 386 -15.43 -13.74 11.07
CA LYS A 386 -15.32 -14.98 10.28
C LYS A 386 -13.88 -15.46 10.15
N GLN A 387 -12.94 -14.53 9.95
CA GLN A 387 -11.51 -14.82 9.89
C GLN A 387 -10.96 -15.32 11.24
N GLY A 388 -11.50 -14.80 12.34
CA GLY A 388 -11.04 -15.07 13.70
C GLY A 388 -10.06 -13.99 14.18
N THR A 389 -10.04 -13.76 15.50
CA THR A 389 -9.19 -12.75 16.14
C THR A 389 -8.18 -13.35 17.11
N ALA A 390 -7.00 -12.73 17.15
CA ALA A 390 -5.96 -12.96 18.14
C ALA A 390 -5.94 -11.78 19.10
N LEU A 391 -6.20 -12.03 20.39
CA LEU A 391 -6.41 -11.01 21.40
C LEU A 391 -5.43 -11.11 22.56
N SER A 392 -5.17 -9.97 23.19
CA SER A 392 -4.62 -9.86 24.54
C SER A 392 -5.39 -8.79 25.31
N VAL A 393 -5.55 -8.96 26.61
CA VAL A 393 -6.45 -8.21 27.50
C VAL A 393 -5.63 -7.64 28.66
N GLY A 394 -5.67 -6.33 28.84
CA GLY A 394 -4.91 -5.73 29.93
C GLY A 394 -5.01 -4.23 30.04
N SER A 395 -4.40 -3.67 31.08
CA SER A 395 -4.29 -2.22 31.25
C SER A 395 -3.45 -1.56 30.17
N PHE A 396 -2.45 -2.29 29.66
CA PHE A 396 -1.46 -1.84 28.69
C PHE A 396 -0.86 -0.46 29.05
N ASP A 397 -0.78 -0.16 30.35
CA ASP A 397 -0.25 1.10 30.84
C ASP A 397 1.27 1.12 30.66
N GLY A 398 1.79 2.15 30.01
CA GLY A 398 3.22 2.23 29.75
C GLY A 398 3.74 1.10 28.86
N MET A 399 2.96 0.61 27.88
CA MET A 399 3.34 -0.35 26.82
C MET A 399 4.84 -0.70 26.79
N HIS A 400 5.26 -1.65 27.62
CA HIS A 400 6.66 -1.95 27.94
C HIS A 400 7.11 -3.26 27.29
N SER A 401 8.36 -3.66 27.52
CA SER A 401 8.92 -4.92 26.99
C SER A 401 8.01 -6.13 27.19
N GLY A 402 7.45 -6.35 28.39
CA GLY A 402 6.47 -7.44 28.60
C GLY A 402 5.19 -7.34 27.75
N HIS A 403 4.65 -6.14 27.49
CA HIS A 403 3.50 -5.98 26.60
C HIS A 403 3.87 -6.23 25.14
N LEU A 404 5.11 -5.94 24.73
CA LEU A 404 5.59 -6.24 23.39
C LEU A 404 5.62 -7.75 23.12
N ASP A 405 5.98 -8.57 24.10
CA ASP A 405 5.98 -10.02 23.93
C ASP A 405 4.56 -10.59 23.71
N LEU A 406 3.56 -10.01 24.40
CA LEU A 406 2.15 -10.33 24.17
C LEU A 406 1.76 -9.96 22.73
N VAL A 407 2.08 -8.75 22.29
CA VAL A 407 1.78 -8.30 20.91
C VAL A 407 2.49 -9.18 19.88
N ASP A 408 3.77 -9.50 20.09
CA ASP A 408 4.54 -10.37 19.20
C ASP A 408 3.94 -11.78 19.10
N SER A 409 3.40 -12.30 20.20
CA SER A 409 2.63 -13.56 20.22
C SER A 409 1.39 -13.48 19.33
N LEU A 410 0.62 -12.38 19.39
CA LEU A 410 -0.53 -12.16 18.50
C LEU A 410 -0.10 -12.08 17.03
N MET A 411 0.98 -11.36 16.75
CA MET A 411 1.46 -11.11 15.38
C MET A 411 2.00 -12.38 14.70
N LYS A 412 2.40 -13.40 15.47
CA LYS A 412 2.81 -14.71 14.94
C LYS A 412 1.63 -15.50 14.35
N LYS A 413 0.39 -15.23 14.77
CA LYS A 413 -0.84 -15.86 14.25
C LYS A 413 -1.39 -15.10 13.06
N LYS A 414 -0.72 -15.23 11.90
CA LYS A 414 -1.00 -14.47 10.67
C LYS A 414 -2.40 -14.73 10.10
N GLU A 415 -3.00 -15.87 10.43
CA GLU A 415 -4.35 -16.26 10.05
C GLU A 415 -5.43 -15.42 10.74
N PHE A 416 -5.15 -14.89 11.94
CA PHE A 416 -6.11 -14.12 12.73
C PHE A 416 -5.89 -12.61 12.62
N VAL A 417 -6.94 -11.86 12.88
CA VAL A 417 -6.87 -10.40 12.98
C VAL A 417 -6.36 -10.03 14.39
N PRO A 418 -5.17 -9.40 14.53
CA PRO A 418 -4.61 -9.09 15.84
C PRO A 418 -5.27 -7.84 16.44
N GLY A 419 -5.59 -7.89 17.72
CA GLY A 419 -6.12 -6.75 18.46
C GLY A 419 -5.88 -6.87 19.96
N ILE A 420 -6.18 -5.80 20.70
CA ILE A 420 -6.11 -5.83 22.16
C ILE A 420 -7.42 -5.34 22.77
N VAL A 421 -7.69 -5.80 23.99
CA VAL A 421 -8.73 -5.26 24.86
C VAL A 421 -8.06 -4.49 25.98
N THR A 422 -8.37 -3.20 26.11
CA THR A 422 -7.75 -2.32 27.09
C THR A 422 -8.76 -1.40 27.74
N PHE A 423 -8.29 -0.60 28.70
CA PHE A 423 -9.10 0.33 29.45
C PHE A 423 -8.74 1.76 29.09
N ARG A 424 -9.74 2.65 29.02
CA ARG A 424 -9.50 4.08 28.80
C ARG A 424 -8.63 4.67 29.93
N SER A 425 -8.97 4.29 31.16
CA SER A 425 -8.21 4.55 32.38
C SER A 425 -8.10 3.26 33.17
N SER A 426 -6.98 3.04 33.83
CA SER A 426 -6.76 1.90 34.72
C SER A 426 -7.81 1.88 35.82
N TYR A 427 -8.27 0.69 36.21
CA TYR A 427 -9.13 0.53 37.38
C TYR A 427 -8.48 1.11 38.65
N ARG A 428 -7.14 1.16 38.69
CA ARG A 428 -6.38 1.75 39.80
C ARG A 428 -6.59 3.25 39.92
N ALA A 429 -6.92 3.96 38.84
CA ALA A 429 -7.30 5.37 38.89
C ALA A 429 -8.56 5.64 39.73
N PHE A 430 -9.35 4.60 40.01
CA PHE A 430 -10.51 4.67 40.91
C PHE A 430 -10.18 4.26 42.36
N LYS A 431 -8.92 3.88 42.64
CA LYS A 431 -8.40 3.70 44.01
C LYS A 431 -7.69 4.98 44.42
N GLY A 432 -7.96 5.49 45.63
CA GLY A 432 -7.49 6.81 46.08
C GLY A 432 -5.98 7.02 46.22
N ASP A 433 -5.16 6.00 45.94
CA ASP A 433 -3.68 6.04 45.98
C ASP A 433 -3.12 5.73 44.59
N TYR A 434 -3.36 6.64 43.63
CA TYR A 434 -2.98 6.45 42.23
C TYR A 434 -2.30 7.69 41.66
N GLU A 435 -1.00 7.53 41.40
CA GLU A 435 -0.06 8.58 40.98
C GLU A 435 -0.06 8.86 39.47
N GLY A 436 -1.08 8.37 38.76
CA GLY A 436 -1.26 8.56 37.33
C GLY A 436 -0.80 7.40 36.43
N GLU A 437 -1.20 7.43 35.17
CA GLU A 437 -0.85 6.46 34.13
C GLU A 437 0.59 6.67 33.65
N VAL A 438 1.30 5.61 33.28
CA VAL A 438 2.60 5.72 32.59
C VAL A 438 2.44 6.26 31.18
N SER A 439 1.35 5.93 30.48
CA SER A 439 1.07 6.46 29.13
C SER A 439 -0.37 6.90 28.98
N THR A 440 -0.58 8.02 28.29
CA THR A 440 -1.93 8.50 27.98
C THR A 440 -2.66 7.57 27.01
N PHE A 441 -3.98 7.69 26.93
CA PHE A 441 -4.77 6.95 25.94
C PHE A 441 -4.29 7.21 24.51
N ARG A 442 -3.91 8.46 24.18
CA ARG A 442 -3.33 8.84 22.88
C ARG A 442 -2.05 8.05 22.60
N GLN A 443 -1.14 7.99 23.57
CA GLN A 443 0.11 7.24 23.45
C GLN A 443 -0.14 5.73 23.33
N LYS A 444 -1.11 5.17 24.08
CA LYS A 444 -1.53 3.76 23.92
C LYS A 444 -1.99 3.47 22.49
N MET A 445 -2.84 4.34 21.91
CA MET A 445 -3.32 4.16 20.53
C MET A 445 -2.20 4.28 19.50
N ASN A 446 -1.28 5.24 19.68
CA ASN A 446 -0.11 5.39 18.82
C ASN A 446 0.76 4.12 18.85
N PHE A 447 1.00 3.56 20.03
CA PHE A 447 1.74 2.30 20.17
C PHE A 447 1.03 1.15 19.45
N CYS A 448 -0.30 1.01 19.60
CA CYS A 448 -1.04 -0.07 18.94
C CYS A 448 -0.91 0.02 17.42
N SER A 449 -1.06 1.23 16.86
CA SER A 449 -0.93 1.47 15.43
C SER A 449 0.49 1.23 14.92
N GLN A 450 1.52 1.55 15.71
CA GLN A 450 2.92 1.33 15.35
C GLN A 450 3.33 -0.15 15.38
N ASN A 451 2.71 -0.95 16.25
CA ASN A 451 3.02 -2.38 16.42
C ASN A 451 2.09 -3.30 15.61
N GLY A 452 1.38 -2.77 14.61
CA GLY A 452 0.68 -3.59 13.62
C GLY A 452 -0.66 -4.19 14.06
N LEU A 453 -1.18 -3.79 15.23
CA LEU A 453 -2.51 -4.19 15.68
C LEU A 453 -3.59 -3.61 14.74
N SER A 454 -4.59 -4.43 14.44
CA SER A 454 -5.69 -4.05 13.56
C SER A 454 -6.81 -3.32 14.31
N PHE A 455 -6.97 -3.59 15.62
CA PHE A 455 -7.98 -2.93 16.44
C PHE A 455 -7.66 -2.89 17.94
N VAL A 456 -8.33 -1.98 18.64
CA VAL A 456 -8.39 -1.89 20.10
C VAL A 456 -9.84 -1.87 20.54
N ILE A 457 -10.20 -2.73 21.49
CA ILE A 457 -11.46 -2.65 22.24
C ILE A 457 -11.16 -1.89 23.52
N VAL A 458 -11.87 -0.80 23.76
CA VAL A 458 -11.69 0.06 24.94
C VAL A 458 -12.88 -0.07 25.87
N ILE A 459 -12.56 -0.40 27.10
CA ILE A 459 -13.48 -0.50 28.22
C ILE A 459 -13.41 0.81 29.00
N ASP A 460 -14.57 1.46 29.15
CA ASP A 460 -14.79 2.50 30.13
C ASP A 460 -15.30 1.82 31.40
N PHE A 461 -14.49 1.81 32.48
CA PHE A 461 -14.80 1.07 33.69
C PHE A 461 -16.02 1.69 34.38
N SER A 462 -17.14 0.95 34.43
CA SER A 462 -18.37 1.37 35.11
C SER A 462 -18.74 0.38 36.23
N PRO A 463 -19.55 0.78 37.23
CA PRO A 463 -20.04 -0.13 38.25
C PRO A 463 -20.75 -1.36 37.66
N GLU A 464 -21.46 -1.19 36.54
CA GLU A 464 -22.14 -2.26 35.82
C GLU A 464 -21.14 -3.20 35.15
N PHE A 465 -20.14 -2.65 34.43
CA PHE A 465 -19.09 -3.45 33.81
C PHE A 465 -18.29 -4.24 34.86
N SER A 466 -18.00 -3.63 36.01
CA SER A 466 -17.22 -4.27 37.07
C SER A 466 -17.84 -5.55 37.62
N LYS A 467 -19.16 -5.73 37.46
CA LYS A 467 -19.94 -6.88 37.93
C LYS A 467 -20.09 -7.99 36.88
N ILE A 468 -19.51 -7.85 35.69
CA ILE A 468 -19.54 -8.89 34.66
C ILE A 468 -18.71 -10.08 35.13
N GLU A 469 -19.29 -11.28 35.10
CA GLU A 469 -18.59 -12.52 35.41
C GLU A 469 -17.50 -12.80 34.36
N GLY A 470 -16.37 -13.35 34.80
CA GLY A 470 -15.21 -13.54 33.90
C GLY A 470 -15.50 -14.50 32.74
N THR A 471 -16.32 -15.51 32.98
CA THR A 471 -16.77 -16.46 31.94
C THR A 471 -17.62 -15.77 30.87
N ASP A 472 -18.52 -14.88 31.27
CA ASP A 472 -19.35 -14.09 30.34
C ASP A 472 -18.49 -13.09 29.56
N PHE A 473 -17.52 -12.46 30.20
CA PHE A 473 -16.55 -11.58 29.54
C PHE A 473 -15.81 -12.30 28.41
N ILE A 474 -15.25 -13.49 28.69
CA ILE A 474 -14.54 -14.29 27.68
C ILE A 474 -15.48 -14.78 26.58
N LYS A 475 -16.69 -15.25 26.93
CA LYS A 475 -17.70 -15.67 25.94
C LYS A 475 -18.09 -14.53 25.00
N ILE A 476 -18.24 -13.31 25.51
CA ILE A 476 -18.52 -12.14 24.66
C ILE A 476 -17.39 -11.93 23.64
N LEU A 477 -16.12 -12.07 24.02
CA LEU A 477 -14.99 -11.95 23.08
C LEU A 477 -15.01 -13.08 22.03
N CYS A 478 -15.27 -14.32 22.44
CA CYS A 478 -15.43 -15.45 21.52
C CYS A 478 -16.58 -15.21 20.52
N ASP A 479 -17.76 -14.88 21.03
CA ASP A 479 -18.99 -14.82 20.25
C ASP A 479 -19.12 -13.55 19.42
N LYS A 480 -18.72 -12.40 19.96
CA LYS A 480 -18.89 -11.10 19.29
C LYS A 480 -17.66 -10.73 18.47
N CYS A 481 -16.46 -11.07 18.91
CA CYS A 481 -15.22 -10.74 18.19
C CYS A 481 -14.64 -11.92 17.40
N GLY A 482 -15.17 -13.13 17.54
CA GLY A 482 -14.61 -14.30 16.88
C GLY A 482 -13.23 -14.66 17.43
N MET A 483 -13.01 -14.48 18.74
CA MET A 483 -11.71 -14.79 19.36
C MET A 483 -11.36 -16.27 19.16
N ARG A 484 -10.16 -16.52 18.62
CA ARG A 484 -9.61 -17.86 18.38
C ARG A 484 -8.24 -18.06 19.02
N PHE A 485 -7.58 -16.98 19.39
CA PHE A 485 -6.31 -17.01 20.10
C PHE A 485 -6.30 -15.92 21.18
N LEU A 486 -5.86 -16.28 22.38
CA LEU A 486 -5.71 -15.38 23.51
C LEU A 486 -4.29 -15.49 24.06
N SER A 487 -3.56 -14.38 24.14
CA SER A 487 -2.21 -14.33 24.69
C SER A 487 -2.18 -13.50 25.96
N GLU A 488 -1.76 -14.09 27.07
CA GLU A 488 -1.76 -13.43 28.39
C GLU A 488 -0.51 -13.76 29.21
N GLY A 489 -0.25 -12.91 30.21
CA GLY A 489 0.78 -13.19 31.23
C GLY A 489 0.30 -14.23 32.26
N LEU A 490 1.25 -14.82 32.99
CA LEU A 490 0.97 -15.86 34.00
C LEU A 490 0.09 -15.38 35.18
N ASP A 491 0.07 -14.08 35.46
CA ASP A 491 -0.72 -13.47 36.53
C ASP A 491 -2.06 -12.89 36.05
N PHE A 492 -2.46 -13.21 34.80
CA PHE A 492 -3.69 -12.69 34.24
C PHE A 492 -4.91 -13.18 35.02
N THR A 493 -5.78 -12.22 35.33
CA THR A 493 -7.10 -12.46 35.94
C THR A 493 -8.15 -11.56 35.30
N CYS A 494 -9.39 -12.04 35.21
CA CYS A 494 -10.51 -11.25 34.69
C CYS A 494 -11.85 -11.54 35.38
N GLY A 495 -12.85 -10.69 35.12
CA GLY A 495 -14.20 -10.81 35.66
C GLY A 495 -14.39 -10.15 37.03
N TYR A 496 -15.61 -10.27 37.56
CA TYR A 496 -15.97 -9.73 38.87
C TYR A 496 -15.01 -10.23 39.94
N LYS A 497 -14.33 -9.28 40.61
CA LYS A 497 -13.28 -9.53 41.61
C LYS A 497 -12.10 -10.39 41.11
N GLY A 498 -11.88 -10.50 39.79
CA GLY A 498 -10.79 -11.29 39.21
C GLY A 498 -10.98 -12.80 39.38
N ALA A 499 -12.22 -13.29 39.42
CA ALA A 499 -12.54 -14.68 39.72
C ALA A 499 -12.05 -15.71 38.68
N VAL A 500 -11.74 -15.28 37.45
CA VAL A 500 -11.15 -16.16 36.43
C VAL A 500 -9.66 -15.91 36.36
N ASP A 501 -8.89 -16.93 36.75
CA ASP A 501 -7.43 -17.01 36.66
C ASP A 501 -6.98 -17.86 35.47
N MET A 502 -5.67 -18.07 35.31
CA MET A 502 -5.09 -18.85 34.21
C MET A 502 -5.54 -20.32 34.19
N GLU A 503 -5.76 -20.94 35.36
CA GLU A 503 -6.24 -22.34 35.43
C GLU A 503 -7.69 -22.44 34.94
N SER A 504 -8.55 -21.55 35.42
CA SER A 504 -9.95 -21.46 35.00
C SER A 504 -10.05 -21.09 33.52
N LEU A 505 -9.21 -20.17 33.04
CA LEU A 505 -9.15 -19.74 31.65
C LEU A 505 -8.76 -20.86 30.71
N SER A 506 -7.84 -21.75 31.11
CA SER A 506 -7.49 -22.94 30.32
C SER A 506 -8.67 -23.90 30.12
N LYS A 507 -9.57 -24.00 31.11
CA LYS A 507 -10.81 -24.82 30.99
C LYS A 507 -11.79 -24.13 30.02
N ILE A 508 -12.00 -22.83 30.18
CA ILE A 508 -12.86 -22.01 29.30
C ILE A 508 -12.37 -22.04 27.84
N ALA A 509 -11.05 -22.09 27.62
CA ALA A 509 -10.44 -22.20 26.30
C ALA A 509 -10.90 -23.45 25.55
N GLY A 510 -10.97 -24.60 26.24
CA GLY A 510 -11.51 -25.84 25.69
C GLY A 510 -12.98 -25.72 25.32
N ASP A 511 -13.80 -25.18 26.22
CA ASP A 511 -15.26 -25.04 26.00
C ASP A 511 -15.62 -24.05 24.88
N CYS A 512 -14.85 -22.96 24.76
CA CYS A 512 -15.10 -21.90 23.78
C CYS A 512 -14.34 -22.08 22.45
N GLY A 513 -13.43 -23.04 22.37
CA GLY A 513 -12.67 -23.35 21.16
C GLY A 513 -11.68 -22.26 20.75
N PHE A 514 -10.90 -21.72 21.70
CA PHE A 514 -9.78 -20.83 21.41
C PHE A 514 -8.47 -21.39 21.98
N GLU A 515 -7.35 -21.01 21.36
CA GLU A 515 -6.01 -21.36 21.82
C GLU A 515 -5.52 -20.32 22.84
N LEU A 516 -5.01 -20.77 23.99
CA LEU A 516 -4.45 -19.93 25.04
C LEU A 516 -2.91 -20.01 25.02
N CYS A 517 -2.25 -18.87 24.94
CA CYS A 517 -0.80 -18.75 24.98
C CYS A 517 -0.36 -17.95 26.21
N THR A 518 0.51 -18.53 27.03
CA THR A 518 1.14 -17.87 28.17
C THR A 518 2.46 -17.27 27.79
N VAL A 519 2.68 -16.01 28.17
CA VAL A 519 3.95 -15.30 27.98
C VAL A 519 4.64 -15.12 29.33
N ASP A 520 5.92 -15.48 29.38
CA ASP A 520 6.74 -15.34 30.57
C ASP A 520 7.01 -13.87 30.91
N ASP A 521 7.21 -13.62 32.20
CA ASP A 521 7.54 -12.29 32.68
C ASP A 521 8.93 -11.84 32.23
N ARG A 522 9.00 -10.63 31.66
CA ARG A 522 10.27 -9.96 31.43
C ARG A 522 10.90 -9.55 32.75
N ILE A 523 12.17 -9.91 32.94
CA ILE A 523 12.95 -9.52 34.11
C ILE A 523 13.93 -8.41 33.72
N PHE A 524 13.95 -7.34 34.53
CA PHE A 524 14.96 -6.29 34.47
C PHE A 524 15.41 -5.97 35.89
N ASP A 525 16.73 -6.05 36.09
CA ASP A 525 17.39 -5.85 37.38
C ASP A 525 16.82 -6.77 38.49
N GLY A 526 16.83 -8.08 38.20
CA GLY A 526 16.39 -9.12 39.14
C GLY A 526 14.89 -9.17 39.44
N SER A 527 14.09 -8.25 38.92
CA SER A 527 12.65 -8.15 39.19
C SER A 527 11.83 -8.06 37.91
N ARG A 528 10.56 -8.46 37.99
CA ARG A 528 9.59 -8.38 36.88
C ARG A 528 9.38 -6.95 36.38
N VAL A 529 9.35 -6.74 35.07
CA VAL A 529 8.98 -5.46 34.44
C VAL A 529 7.46 -5.25 34.56
N SER A 530 7.04 -4.10 35.09
CA SER A 530 5.61 -3.75 35.19
C SER A 530 5.39 -2.24 35.13
N SER A 531 4.18 -1.81 34.75
CA SER A 531 3.78 -0.39 34.77
C SER A 531 3.95 0.24 36.16
N SER A 532 3.79 -0.53 37.24
CA SER A 532 3.98 -0.01 38.61
C SER A 532 5.45 0.32 38.89
N ARG A 533 6.38 -0.53 38.46
CA ARG A 533 7.82 -0.25 38.58
C ARG A 533 8.25 0.90 37.70
N ILE A 534 7.73 0.99 36.47
CA ILE A 534 8.02 2.11 35.58
C ILE A 534 7.53 3.42 36.19
N ARG A 535 6.30 3.43 36.72
CA ARG A 535 5.75 4.59 37.45
C ARG A 535 6.65 5.01 38.60
N SER A 536 7.06 4.06 39.43
CA SER A 536 7.99 4.31 40.53
C SER A 536 9.36 4.83 40.05
N SER A 537 9.88 4.30 38.95
CA SER A 537 11.15 4.77 38.37
C SER A 537 11.02 6.22 37.90
N VAL A 538 9.93 6.56 37.21
CA VAL A 538 9.65 7.93 36.77
C VAL A 538 9.53 8.88 37.97
N GLN A 539 8.76 8.50 39.00
CA GLN A 539 8.59 9.32 40.21
C GLN A 539 9.91 9.60 40.92
N ASN A 540 10.82 8.62 40.94
CA ASN A 540 12.15 8.75 41.54
C ASN A 540 13.20 9.36 40.59
N ALA A 541 12.77 9.91 39.44
CA ALA A 541 13.63 10.44 38.38
C ALA A 541 14.67 9.43 37.82
N ASP A 542 14.44 8.13 38.00
CA ASP A 542 15.22 7.05 37.39
C ASP A 542 14.71 6.77 35.96
N PHE A 543 14.95 7.72 35.07
CA PHE A 543 14.55 7.60 33.67
C PHE A 543 15.35 6.54 32.92
N TRP A 544 16.54 6.17 33.40
CA TRP A 544 17.35 5.12 32.79
C TRP A 544 16.66 3.76 32.95
N SER A 545 16.25 3.40 34.17
CA SER A 545 15.52 2.15 34.40
C SER A 545 14.16 2.16 33.69
N ALA A 546 13.44 3.29 33.73
CA ALA A 546 12.19 3.46 33.00
C ALA A 546 12.39 3.20 31.49
N GLN A 547 13.43 3.78 30.89
CA GLN A 547 13.75 3.60 29.48
C GLN A 547 14.09 2.15 29.14
N LYS A 548 14.85 1.45 30.00
CA LYS A 548 15.19 0.04 29.79
C LYS A 548 13.95 -0.85 29.83
N MET A 549 13.02 -0.58 30.73
CA MET A 549 11.76 -1.33 30.80
C MET A 549 10.82 -1.02 29.63
N LEU A 550 10.73 0.25 29.23
CA LEU A 550 9.88 0.74 28.14
C LEU A 550 10.44 0.48 26.73
N LEU A 551 11.74 0.20 26.63
CA LEU A 551 12.53 0.15 25.40
C LEU A 551 12.51 1.46 24.58
N ARG A 552 12.15 2.57 25.24
CA ARG A 552 12.14 3.94 24.70
C ARG A 552 12.22 4.93 25.86
N PRO A 553 12.68 6.18 25.63
CA PRO A 553 12.65 7.20 26.67
C PRO A 553 11.22 7.42 27.18
N PHE A 554 11.08 7.71 28.48
CA PHE A 554 9.79 8.12 29.04
C PHE A 554 9.37 9.45 28.42
N ALA A 555 8.14 9.50 27.90
CA ALA A 555 7.60 10.64 27.19
C ALA A 555 6.31 11.13 27.88
N TYR A 556 6.33 12.36 28.37
CA TYR A 556 5.15 13.03 28.89
C TYR A 556 4.37 13.68 27.76
N ASP A 557 3.07 13.42 27.71
CA ASP A 557 2.15 13.87 26.66
C ASP A 557 1.70 15.32 26.94
N CYS A 558 2.05 16.24 26.04
CA CYS A 558 1.69 17.65 26.16
C CYS A 558 0.44 18.04 25.37
N SER A 559 -0.28 17.07 24.79
CA SER A 559 -1.49 17.36 24.03
C SER A 559 -2.57 18.00 24.90
N GLY A 560 -3.10 19.13 24.43
CA GLY A 560 -4.10 19.91 25.16
C GLY A 560 -3.55 20.79 26.29
N LEU A 561 -2.23 20.86 26.47
CA LEU A 561 -1.61 21.85 27.33
C LEU A 561 -1.54 23.22 26.65
N GLU A 562 -1.82 24.26 27.43
CA GLU A 562 -1.68 25.65 27.00
C GLU A 562 -0.42 26.22 27.64
N TRP A 563 0.54 26.60 26.79
CA TRP A 563 1.81 27.16 27.22
C TRP A 563 1.71 28.68 27.32
N LYS A 564 2.20 29.24 28.42
CA LYS A 564 2.30 30.69 28.67
C LYS A 564 3.76 31.05 28.86
N ASP A 565 4.23 32.13 28.25
CA ASP A 565 5.56 32.66 28.55
C ASP A 565 5.56 33.20 30.00
N SER A 566 6.61 32.92 30.75
CA SER A 566 6.83 33.47 32.09
C SER A 566 7.44 34.87 32.00
N GLU A 567 7.11 35.75 32.95
CA GLU A 567 7.74 37.07 33.11
C GLU A 567 9.17 36.95 33.69
N ASP A 568 9.48 35.83 34.36
CA ASP A 568 10.76 35.58 35.01
C ASP A 568 11.72 34.87 34.05
N GLY A 569 12.67 35.59 33.47
CA GLY A 569 13.72 35.01 32.62
C GLY A 569 14.88 35.96 32.36
N GLY A 570 16.05 35.68 32.96
CA GLY A 570 17.30 36.40 32.71
C GLY A 570 17.87 36.12 31.32
N GLU A 571 18.45 37.16 30.71
CA GLU A 571 19.24 37.06 29.47
C GLU A 571 20.49 36.21 29.72
N THR A 572 20.72 35.20 28.89
CA THR A 572 22.04 34.57 28.73
C THR A 572 22.50 34.76 27.29
N ASP A 573 23.78 35.06 27.13
CA ASP A 573 24.36 35.74 25.94
C ASP A 573 24.44 34.92 24.65
N GLU A 574 23.82 33.74 24.56
CA GLU A 574 23.79 32.97 23.31
C GLU A 574 22.39 32.36 23.08
N LYS A 575 21.60 33.05 22.25
CA LYS A 575 20.17 32.79 21.88
C LYS A 575 19.19 33.11 23.02
N LYS A 576 18.31 34.11 22.81
CA LYS A 576 17.25 34.52 23.75
C LYS A 576 16.27 33.37 24.05
N LEU A 577 16.55 32.56 25.08
CA LEU A 577 15.65 31.56 25.65
C LEU A 577 14.82 32.20 26.77
N LYS A 578 13.54 31.81 26.88
CA LYS A 578 12.61 32.22 27.94
C LYS A 578 11.95 31.00 28.55
N TRP A 579 11.57 31.09 29.82
CA TRP A 579 10.74 30.08 30.46
C TRP A 579 9.30 30.16 29.93
N CYS A 580 8.72 29.01 29.62
CA CYS A 580 7.32 28.84 29.30
C CYS A 580 6.71 27.85 30.28
N SER A 581 5.55 28.13 30.85
CA SER A 581 4.88 27.24 31.78
C SER A 581 3.55 26.72 31.25
N ALA A 582 3.16 25.54 31.69
CA ALA A 582 1.86 24.95 31.44
C ALA A 582 1.36 24.21 32.70
N SER A 583 0.11 24.46 33.06
CA SER A 583 -0.55 23.71 34.13
C SER A 583 -0.91 22.30 33.66
N VAL A 584 -0.54 21.31 34.45
CA VAL A 584 -0.79 19.89 34.15
C VAL A 584 -2.27 19.58 34.30
N LYS A 585 -2.88 19.07 33.22
CA LYS A 585 -4.28 18.63 33.17
C LYS A 585 -4.44 17.13 32.98
N SER A 586 -3.34 16.41 32.73
CA SER A 586 -3.35 14.98 32.44
C SER A 586 -3.15 14.17 33.73
N ASN A 587 -3.71 12.96 33.77
CA ASN A 587 -3.45 12.00 34.84
C ASN A 587 -2.21 11.13 34.50
N GLN A 588 -1.26 11.61 33.71
CA GLN A 588 -0.03 10.88 33.44
C GLN A 588 0.96 11.12 34.58
N VAL A 589 1.69 10.07 34.97
CA VAL A 589 2.74 10.16 35.99
C VAL A 589 3.79 11.19 35.57
N LEU A 590 4.24 11.98 36.53
CA LEU A 590 5.37 12.90 36.39
C LEU A 590 6.56 12.40 37.22
N PRO A 591 7.76 12.96 37.05
CA PRO A 591 8.83 12.82 38.04
C PRO A 591 8.58 13.71 39.26
N CYS A 592 9.34 13.51 40.33
CA CYS A 592 9.34 14.38 41.52
C CYS A 592 9.70 15.84 41.17
N ASP A 593 9.59 16.74 42.14
CA ASP A 593 9.98 18.14 41.94
C ASP A 593 11.46 18.24 41.59
N GLY A 594 11.79 19.08 40.61
CA GLY A 594 13.17 19.25 40.17
C GLY A 594 13.32 19.75 38.73
N GLN A 595 14.59 19.91 38.31
CA GLN A 595 14.97 20.26 36.94
C GLN A 595 15.58 19.06 36.20
N TYR A 596 15.22 18.93 34.93
CA TYR A 596 15.50 17.75 34.12
C TYR A 596 16.02 18.16 32.75
N ASP A 597 17.02 17.43 32.25
CA ASP A 597 17.40 17.49 30.84
C ASP A 597 16.36 16.74 30.01
N VAL A 598 15.75 17.45 29.07
CA VAL A 598 14.69 16.90 28.22
C VAL A 598 14.96 17.13 26.74
N VAL A 599 14.34 16.28 25.93
CA VAL A 599 14.17 16.52 24.49
C VAL A 599 12.70 16.78 24.24
N LEU A 600 12.39 17.88 23.57
CA LEU A 600 11.03 18.22 23.16
C LEU A 600 10.78 17.71 21.75
N SER A 601 9.59 17.14 21.51
CA SER A 601 9.03 17.01 20.17
C SER A 601 8.07 18.16 19.91
N LEU A 602 8.34 18.94 18.87
CA LEU A 602 7.48 20.03 18.43
C LEU A 602 6.57 19.57 17.28
N GLU A 603 5.41 20.22 17.10
CA GLU A 603 4.47 19.92 16.00
C GLU A 603 5.12 20.05 14.60
N THR A 604 6.19 20.83 14.47
CA THR A 604 7.02 20.93 13.26
C THR A 604 7.90 19.69 12.99
N GLN A 605 7.86 18.68 13.85
CA GLN A 605 8.71 17.48 13.86
C GLN A 605 10.21 17.76 14.06
N GLU A 606 10.55 18.91 14.60
CA GLU A 606 11.90 19.22 15.08
C GLU A 606 12.05 18.78 16.55
N SER A 607 13.24 18.25 16.89
CA SER A 607 13.60 17.91 18.26
C SER A 607 14.45 19.02 18.87
N PHE A 608 14.10 19.48 20.07
CA PHE A 608 14.81 20.55 20.77
C PHE A 608 15.28 20.08 22.15
N ARG A 609 16.58 20.16 22.44
CA ARG A 609 17.11 19.82 23.76
C ARG A 609 17.02 21.02 24.68
N THR A 610 16.50 20.83 25.88
CA THR A 610 16.37 21.91 26.86
C THR A 610 16.19 21.41 28.30
N ILE A 611 16.00 22.33 29.22
CA ILE A 611 15.70 22.11 30.64
C ILE A 611 14.19 22.18 30.87
N CYS A 612 13.67 21.22 31.63
CA CYS A 612 12.31 21.16 32.13
C CYS A 612 12.30 21.26 33.67
N SER A 613 11.55 22.19 34.24
CA SER A 613 11.26 22.24 35.67
C SER A 613 9.88 21.62 35.93
N VAL A 614 9.77 20.78 36.96
CA VAL A 614 8.49 20.20 37.43
C VAL A 614 8.27 20.66 38.87
N GLU A 615 7.10 21.24 39.13
CA GLU A 615 6.70 21.74 40.46
C GLU A 615 5.33 21.15 40.83
N ARG A 616 5.27 20.24 41.81
CA ARG A 616 4.05 19.61 42.34
C ARG A 616 3.58 20.37 43.57
N GLY A 617 2.49 21.13 43.44
CA GLY A 617 1.87 21.88 44.54
C GLY A 617 0.35 21.91 44.45
N SER A 618 -0.30 23.01 44.86
CA SER A 618 -1.74 23.26 44.70
C SER A 618 -2.13 23.58 43.24
N GLY A 619 -1.62 22.77 42.31
CA GLY A 619 -1.62 22.95 40.87
C GLY A 619 -0.26 22.58 40.29
N THR A 620 -0.10 21.35 39.78
CA THR A 620 1.17 20.90 39.19
C THR A 620 1.49 21.69 37.92
N GLU A 621 2.69 22.25 37.86
CA GLU A 621 3.16 23.07 36.73
C GLU A 621 4.42 22.47 36.10
N ILE A 622 4.50 22.51 34.77
CA ILE A 622 5.70 22.17 34.00
C ILE A 622 6.22 23.45 33.37
N ARG A 623 7.52 23.73 33.53
CA ARG A 623 8.19 24.86 32.87
C ARG A 623 9.28 24.36 31.92
N LEU A 624 9.37 24.93 30.72
CA LEU A 624 10.36 24.61 29.71
C LEU A 624 11.15 25.86 29.34
N LEU A 625 12.48 25.72 29.20
CA LEU A 625 13.33 26.80 28.69
C LEU A 625 13.34 26.75 27.15
N MET A 626 12.86 27.76 26.44
CA MET A 626 12.70 27.69 24.97
C MET A 626 12.92 29.03 24.27
N PRO A 627 13.28 29.06 22.97
CA PRO A 627 13.40 30.31 22.21
C PRO A 627 12.06 31.06 22.11
N SER A 628 12.08 32.40 22.13
CA SER A 628 10.87 33.23 22.00
C SER A 628 10.21 33.12 20.60
N GLY A 629 8.87 33.02 20.53
CA GLY A 629 8.07 32.93 19.29
C GLY A 629 6.60 32.49 19.49
N GLU A 630 5.70 32.85 18.56
CA GLU A 630 4.23 32.81 18.70
C GLU A 630 3.55 31.44 18.43
N ASN A 631 4.27 30.38 18.02
CA ASN A 631 3.63 29.14 17.56
C ASN A 631 4.26 27.85 18.14
N ARG A 632 4.40 27.80 19.47
CA ARG A 632 5.05 26.71 20.21
C ARG A 632 4.02 25.68 20.68
N ARG A 633 3.78 24.64 19.88
CA ARG A 633 3.05 23.45 20.34
C ARG A 633 4.03 22.31 20.59
N VAL A 634 4.33 22.10 21.87
CA VAL A 634 5.07 20.93 22.35
C VAL A 634 4.11 19.74 22.32
N GLU A 635 4.48 18.69 21.60
CA GLU A 635 3.67 17.46 21.52
C GLU A 635 4.01 16.48 22.64
N GLU A 636 5.29 16.28 22.93
CA GLU A 636 5.81 15.37 23.95
C GLU A 636 7.12 15.91 24.55
N ILE A 637 7.33 15.65 25.85
CA ILE A 637 8.59 15.90 26.58
C ILE A 637 9.23 14.55 26.89
N PHE A 638 10.42 14.30 26.33
CA PHE A 638 11.21 13.10 26.59
C PHE A 638 12.24 13.39 27.69
N PHE A 639 12.08 12.75 28.86
CA PHE A 639 12.99 12.92 29.98
C PHE A 639 14.25 12.06 29.79
N THR A 640 15.44 12.66 29.95
CA THR A 640 16.71 11.99 29.66
C THR A 640 17.60 11.80 30.88
N SER A 641 17.72 12.81 31.75
CA SER A 641 18.46 12.74 33.01
C SER A 641 17.95 13.80 33.99
N ALA A 642 18.21 13.59 35.28
CA ALA A 642 18.15 14.69 36.26
C ALA A 642 19.21 15.72 35.88
N GLY A 643 18.80 16.98 35.73
CA GLY A 643 19.74 18.08 35.48
C GLY A 643 20.61 18.29 36.72
N LYS A 644 21.89 18.62 36.54
CA LYS A 644 22.65 19.19 37.66
C LYS A 644 22.07 20.59 37.94
N PRO A 645 21.75 20.91 39.21
CA PRO A 645 21.21 22.21 39.58
C PRO A 645 22.14 23.38 39.23
#